data_AF-A0A812S0Y5-F1
#
_entry.id   AF-A0A812S0Y5-F1
#
_cell.length_a   1.000
_cell.length_b   1.000
_cell.length_c   1.000
_cell.angle_alpha   90.00
_cell.angle_beta   90.00
_cell.angle_gamma   90.00
#
_symmetry.space_group_name_H-M   'P 1'
#
loop_
_entity.id
_entity.type
_entity.pdbx_description
1 polymer ?
#
loop_
_entity_poly.entity_id
_entity_poly.type
_entity_poly.pdbx_seq_one_letter_code
_entity_poly.pdbx_strand_id
1 'polypeptide(L)'
;MNTDVVVLAAGKGTRMRSQRAKVLHQLAGKSLLQHVLDTAQSVNPREIAVVIGHQAEQVQASIAPGPKWVLQDEQRGTGHAVQLGLSALAGEGVVLVLYGDVPLVTEDTLIRTVEAAKTGSVALVTAHFDDAAQLGRIVRDDDGKIRCIVEYKDASDAERDIKEINSGILAAPATLLAPWLASLQPDNAQGELYLTDVIAMAVADGITVTGIEAHAPIEVAGINDRAQLAALERVYQHNQADQLMAQGVSLADPSRFDLRGKLTAGEDCFIDVNVVFEGEVVLGRGVRIGPGAVISNSVLGDNVEVHAHTVVEGAIVAADCSMGPFARIRPGTRLDSGVKIGNFVEVKKSHLGAGTKAGHLAYLGDATIGAECNIGAGTVTCNYDGINKHPTHIGDDVFVGTNSTLVAPIQIESGAFIAAGSSITTKVASDRNVPPILLEGLKRLEYRGYDSAGLAVIEKNGNLSRRRKVGKVQELVNELKRSPVRGQIGIAHTRWATHGVPAENNAHPHASSDRVCIVHNGIIENYEALRDELLAEGYEFESETDSETVAHLVDRYLKKGLDLLDAVRATTKQLEGAYAIGVVAKDAPDRIIAARAGSPLVVGKGIGENYIASDVLALKPVTDRFIFLEEGDLVEIRKESISIWNMDNESVVRSDVHVEMAHDDVDKGTYRHHMQKEIFEQPRVIHDTLEGRLGRTQVLEGAFGVAAKNIFDQVQGVMLVACGTSYYAASVARYWIEELVGIPCQVEIASEFRYRKVSVPTDTLFVTLSQSGETADTLAALRIAKELGFYATLTICNVPTSSMVRESDLALMIQAGTEVGVASTKAFTAQLTDLMLLTLMLGRRHGLTPELEKELVQGLHHLGGVIEEVLSLDSVIHNLAERFMDKHHALFLGRGTMFPVAMEGALKLKEISYIHAEGYPAGELKHGPLALVDDDMPVIAVAPNNDLLEKLQSNLQEVRARGGKLFVFADRNSSFREEPGVTVIPLPHVHPILAPIVYVVPLQLLSYHVAVLKGTDVDQPRNLAKSVTVE
;
A
#
# COMPACT_ATOMS: atom_id res chain seq x y z
N MET A 1 50.66 47.72 -2.49
CA MET A 1 50.05 46.93 -1.40
C MET A 1 50.80 47.26 -0.13
N ASN A 2 50.30 48.21 0.67
CA ASN A 2 50.97 48.66 1.90
C ASN A 2 49.94 48.92 3.01
N THR A 3 48.97 48.00 3.13
CA THR A 3 47.86 48.11 4.07
C THR A 3 47.83 46.87 4.96
N ASP A 4 47.83 47.08 6.26
CA ASP A 4 47.63 46.04 7.28
C ASP A 4 46.26 46.26 7.93
N VAL A 5 45.60 45.20 8.40
CA VAL A 5 44.27 45.29 9.01
C VAL A 5 44.29 44.76 10.44
N VAL A 6 43.71 45.52 11.36
CA VAL A 6 43.46 45.09 12.74
C VAL A 6 41.95 44.98 12.96
N VAL A 7 41.45 43.79 13.29
CA VAL A 7 40.03 43.55 13.58
C VAL A 7 39.83 43.31 15.07
N LEU A 8 38.99 44.14 15.70
CA LEU A 8 38.69 44.09 17.12
C LEU A 8 37.51 43.13 17.39
N ALA A 9 37.78 42.01 18.04
CA ALA A 9 36.79 40.94 18.29
C ALA A 9 36.76 40.45 19.75
N ALA A 10 37.37 41.18 20.68
CA ALA A 10 37.54 40.76 22.08
C ALA A 10 36.32 41.01 23.00
N GLY A 11 35.28 41.70 22.52
CA GLY A 11 34.16 42.15 23.35
C GLY A 11 33.33 41.03 24.00
N LYS A 12 32.98 41.19 25.28
CA LYS A 12 32.18 40.21 26.07
C LYS A 12 30.73 40.05 25.61
N GLY A 13 30.16 41.05 24.95
CA GLY A 13 28.81 40.96 24.36
C GLY A 13 27.66 40.71 25.35
N THR A 14 27.76 41.21 26.58
CA THR A 14 26.81 40.93 27.68
C THR A 14 25.33 41.24 27.33
N ARG A 15 25.08 42.21 26.46
CA ARG A 15 23.74 42.59 25.95
C ARG A 15 23.08 41.54 25.05
N MET A 16 23.86 40.63 24.44
CA MET A 16 23.33 39.53 23.61
C MET A 16 22.62 38.44 24.41
N ARG A 17 22.86 38.38 25.74
CA ARG A 17 22.36 37.33 26.64
C ARG A 17 22.57 35.93 26.04
N SER A 18 23.81 35.64 25.66
CA SER A 18 24.23 34.44 24.93
C SER A 18 25.44 33.82 25.60
N GLN A 19 25.54 32.49 25.58
CA GLN A 19 26.75 31.76 25.94
C GLN A 19 27.77 31.72 24.79
N ARG A 20 27.40 32.20 23.60
CA ARG A 20 28.27 32.29 22.41
C ARG A 20 28.83 33.70 22.29
N ALA A 21 30.12 33.81 21.95
CA ALA A 21 30.77 35.09 21.70
C ALA A 21 30.02 35.92 20.66
N LYS A 22 29.93 37.24 20.89
CA LYS A 22 29.16 38.19 20.07
C LYS A 22 29.46 38.05 18.58
N VAL A 23 30.75 38.03 18.24
CA VAL A 23 31.26 37.98 16.87
C VAL A 23 31.00 36.65 16.15
N LEU A 24 30.59 35.60 16.89
CA LEU A 24 30.24 34.29 16.32
C LEU A 24 28.76 34.15 16.00
N HIS A 25 27.90 35.09 16.40
CA HIS A 25 26.51 35.08 15.95
C HIS A 25 26.44 35.15 14.43
N GLN A 26 25.44 34.50 13.83
CA GLN A 26 25.33 34.37 12.39
C GLN A 26 24.41 35.42 11.81
N LEU A 27 24.82 35.97 10.66
CA LEU A 27 24.03 36.77 9.74
C LEU A 27 24.12 36.10 8.37
N ALA A 28 23.00 35.80 7.71
CA ALA A 28 22.94 35.10 6.43
C ALA A 28 23.81 33.82 6.38
N GLY A 29 23.78 33.02 7.46
CA GLY A 29 24.53 31.75 7.58
C GLY A 29 26.03 31.88 7.92
N LYS A 30 26.59 33.09 7.92
CA LYS A 30 28.01 33.37 8.18
C LYS A 30 28.19 34.16 9.48
N SER A 31 29.28 33.94 10.22
CA SER A 31 29.52 34.68 11.47
C SER A 31 29.78 36.17 11.22
N LEU A 32 29.44 37.04 12.18
CA LEU A 32 29.69 38.49 12.06
C LEU A 32 31.15 38.79 11.73
N LEU A 33 32.08 38.11 12.42
CA LEU A 33 33.51 38.26 12.17
C LEU A 33 33.89 37.87 10.75
N GLN A 34 33.33 36.78 10.22
CA GLN A 34 33.68 36.33 8.88
C GLN A 34 33.20 37.32 7.80
N HIS A 35 32.03 37.95 7.97
CA HIS A 35 31.61 39.04 7.07
C HIS A 35 32.63 40.18 7.03
N VAL A 36 33.09 40.62 8.20
CA VAL A 36 34.09 41.70 8.31
C VAL A 36 35.42 41.29 7.67
N LEU A 37 35.86 40.05 7.89
CA LEU A 37 37.09 39.51 7.30
C LEU A 37 36.99 39.42 5.78
N ASP A 38 35.84 39.01 5.25
CA ASP A 38 35.61 38.91 3.80
C ASP A 38 35.66 40.30 3.16
N THR A 39 34.95 41.30 3.71
CA THR A 39 35.03 42.68 3.20
C THR A 39 36.46 43.23 3.35
N ALA A 40 37.16 42.93 4.44
CA ALA A 40 38.54 43.38 4.64
C ALA A 40 39.51 42.86 3.56
N GLN A 41 39.21 41.74 2.89
CA GLN A 41 40.04 41.28 1.76
C GLN A 41 40.00 42.24 0.56
N SER A 42 38.93 43.02 0.39
CA SER A 42 38.78 43.94 -0.76
C SER A 42 39.85 45.04 -0.82
N VAL A 43 40.44 45.41 0.33
CA VAL A 43 41.56 46.38 0.38
C VAL A 43 42.93 45.74 0.11
N ASN A 44 42.96 44.45 -0.24
CA ASN A 44 44.17 43.65 -0.50
C ASN A 44 45.20 43.78 0.64
N PRO A 45 44.84 43.37 1.88
CA PRO A 45 45.69 43.53 3.04
C PRO A 45 46.94 42.65 2.92
N ARG A 46 48.09 43.13 3.41
CA ARG A 46 49.30 42.31 3.50
C ARG A 46 49.15 41.28 4.62
N GLU A 47 48.67 41.74 5.77
CA GLU A 47 48.43 40.94 6.95
C GLU A 47 47.14 41.41 7.66
N ILE A 48 46.41 40.47 8.26
CA ILE A 48 45.23 40.75 9.09
C ILE A 48 45.50 40.21 10.49
N ALA A 49 45.46 41.06 11.51
CA ALA A 49 45.48 40.66 12.92
C ALA A 49 44.08 40.74 13.50
N VAL A 50 43.61 39.65 14.12
CA VAL A 50 42.32 39.61 14.82
C VAL A 50 42.56 39.53 16.31
N VAL A 51 42.12 40.57 17.02
CA VAL A 51 42.28 40.72 18.45
C VAL A 51 41.10 40.09 19.17
N ILE A 52 41.34 38.98 19.85
CA ILE A 52 40.32 38.17 20.53
C ILE A 52 40.52 38.21 22.05
N GLY A 53 39.47 37.88 22.79
CA GLY A 53 39.50 37.86 24.26
C GLY A 53 38.54 36.81 24.80
N HIS A 54 37.30 37.22 25.08
CA HIS A 54 36.27 36.30 25.57
C HIS A 54 36.06 35.12 24.59
N GLN A 55 36.19 33.88 25.07
CA GLN A 55 36.04 32.64 24.29
C GLN A 55 36.98 32.54 23.07
N ALA A 56 38.20 33.06 23.19
CA ALA A 56 39.22 33.07 22.14
C ALA A 56 39.35 31.75 21.36
N GLU A 57 39.43 30.60 22.04
CA GLU A 57 39.56 29.28 21.40
C GLU A 57 38.39 28.96 20.46
N GLN A 58 37.17 29.28 20.87
CA GLN A 58 35.96 29.03 20.07
C GLN A 58 35.89 29.96 18.86
N VAL A 59 36.37 31.20 19.02
CA VAL A 59 36.46 32.17 17.92
C VAL A 59 37.48 31.70 16.88
N GLN A 60 38.65 31.25 17.32
CA GLN A 60 39.70 30.72 16.44
C GLN A 60 39.23 29.47 15.68
N ALA A 61 38.55 28.54 16.37
CA ALA A 61 38.08 27.29 15.75
C ALA A 61 36.98 27.49 14.70
N SER A 62 36.27 28.63 14.73
CA SER A 62 35.11 28.91 13.87
C SER A 62 35.46 29.69 12.60
N ILE A 63 36.69 30.17 12.46
CA ILE A 63 37.16 31.00 11.34
C ILE A 63 38.24 30.24 10.57
N ALA A 64 38.22 30.35 9.24
CA ALA A 64 39.22 29.69 8.41
C ALA A 64 40.65 30.18 8.77
N PRO A 65 41.69 29.31 8.65
CA PRO A 65 43.08 29.73 8.86
C PRO A 65 43.46 30.88 7.92
N GLY A 66 44.14 31.90 8.44
CA GLY A 66 44.47 33.09 7.64
C GLY A 66 44.92 34.28 8.47
N PRO A 67 44.08 34.81 9.38
CA PRO A 67 44.47 35.94 10.21
C PRO A 67 45.50 35.54 11.29
N LYS A 68 46.33 36.50 11.70
CA LYS A 68 47.14 36.41 12.92
C LYS A 68 46.25 36.62 14.13
N TRP A 69 46.23 35.66 15.03
CA TRP A 69 45.43 35.74 16.25
C TRP A 69 46.20 36.42 17.37
N VAL A 70 45.60 37.44 17.97
CA VAL A 70 46.19 38.21 19.07
C VAL A 70 45.29 38.15 20.28
N LEU A 71 45.78 37.61 21.39
CA LEU A 71 45.01 37.50 22.62
C LEU A 71 45.13 38.79 23.45
N GLN A 72 43.98 39.42 23.73
CA GLN A 72 43.86 40.48 24.71
C GLN A 72 43.41 39.87 26.04
N ASP A 73 44.38 39.42 26.84
CA ASP A 73 44.14 38.76 28.13
C ASP A 73 43.51 39.74 29.15
N GLU A 74 44.06 40.95 29.25
CA GLU A 74 43.48 42.06 30.01
C GLU A 74 42.76 43.08 29.10
N GLN A 75 41.44 43.20 29.25
CA GLN A 75 40.61 44.10 28.44
C GLN A 75 40.68 45.55 28.94
N ARG A 76 41.76 46.26 28.60
CA ARG A 76 42.03 47.66 28.99
C ARG A 76 41.48 48.73 28.02
N GLY A 77 40.54 48.39 27.14
CA GLY A 77 39.95 49.31 26.15
C GLY A 77 40.34 49.03 24.68
N THR A 78 39.74 49.79 23.76
CA THR A 78 39.91 49.64 22.30
C THR A 78 41.29 50.05 21.82
N GLY A 79 41.91 51.08 22.42
CA GLY A 79 43.27 51.51 22.13
C GLY A 79 44.31 50.42 22.47
N HIS A 80 44.14 49.76 23.63
CA HIS A 80 44.95 48.60 24.01
C HIS A 80 44.82 47.45 23.00
N ALA A 81 43.60 47.21 22.50
CA ALA A 81 43.36 46.15 21.53
C ALA A 81 44.08 46.44 20.20
N VAL A 82 44.02 47.68 19.69
CA VAL A 82 44.75 48.08 18.48
C VAL A 82 46.25 48.02 18.69
N GLN A 83 46.77 48.43 19.85
CA GLN A 83 48.20 48.34 20.17
C GLN A 83 48.72 46.90 20.08
N LEU A 84 47.99 45.94 20.68
CA LEU A 84 48.32 44.52 20.60
C LEU A 84 48.25 44.00 19.16
N GLY A 85 47.17 44.34 18.44
CA GLY A 85 47.00 43.98 17.03
C GLY A 85 48.15 44.47 16.16
N LEU A 86 48.52 45.75 16.31
CA LEU A 86 49.61 46.39 15.57
C LEU A 86 50.97 45.74 15.88
N SER A 87 51.22 45.37 17.14
CA SER A 87 52.48 44.70 17.54
C SER A 87 52.66 43.32 16.91
N ALA A 88 51.59 42.69 16.44
CA ALA A 88 51.62 41.40 15.75
C ALA A 88 51.82 41.53 14.23
N LEU A 89 51.70 42.74 13.69
CA LEU A 89 51.83 43.06 12.26
C LEU A 89 53.22 43.62 11.96
N ALA A 90 53.65 43.57 10.70
CA ALA A 90 54.93 44.15 10.29
C ALA A 90 55.04 45.66 10.56
N GLY A 91 53.90 46.38 10.63
CA GLY A 91 53.85 47.78 11.08
C GLY A 91 54.35 48.78 10.04
N GLU A 92 54.34 48.41 8.76
CA GLU A 92 54.78 49.25 7.64
C GLU A 92 53.58 49.74 6.80
N GLY A 93 53.47 51.03 6.48
CA GLY A 93 52.36 51.53 5.64
C GLY A 93 51.11 51.93 6.42
N VAL A 94 49.92 51.76 5.83
CA VAL A 94 48.62 52.17 6.41
C VAL A 94 48.03 51.01 7.21
N VAL A 95 47.49 51.31 8.39
CA VAL A 95 46.76 50.35 9.23
C VAL A 95 45.29 50.71 9.22
N LEU A 96 44.44 49.78 8.80
CA LEU A 96 42.99 49.89 8.86
C LEU A 96 42.48 49.14 10.10
N VAL A 97 41.75 49.83 10.97
CA VAL A 97 41.12 49.24 12.16
C VAL A 97 39.64 49.00 11.89
N LEU A 98 39.18 47.78 12.15
CA LEU A 98 37.80 47.33 11.98
C LEU A 98 37.26 46.72 13.27
N TYR A 99 35.93 46.69 13.40
CA TYR A 99 35.23 46.04 14.49
C TYR A 99 34.57 44.75 13.99
N GLY A 100 34.77 43.64 14.70
CA GLY A 100 34.32 42.30 14.29
C GLY A 100 32.80 42.09 14.37
N ASP A 101 32.04 43.10 14.77
CA ASP A 101 30.58 43.09 14.91
C ASP A 101 29.86 44.10 14.00
N VAL A 102 30.55 44.65 12.99
CA VAL A 102 30.02 45.58 11.99
C VAL A 102 29.98 44.86 10.62
N PRO A 103 29.07 43.90 10.41
CA PRO A 103 29.12 42.96 9.29
C PRO A 103 28.72 43.55 7.93
N LEU A 104 28.13 44.76 7.90
CA LEU A 104 27.59 45.36 6.67
C LEU A 104 28.50 46.43 6.04
N VAL A 105 29.70 46.62 6.57
CA VAL A 105 30.65 47.59 6.00
C VAL A 105 30.95 47.22 4.55
N THR A 106 30.91 48.21 3.65
CA THR A 106 31.09 47.96 2.21
C THR A 106 32.55 48.07 1.79
N GLU A 107 32.89 47.35 0.72
CA GLU A 107 34.22 47.39 0.09
C GLU A 107 34.61 48.81 -0.31
N ASP A 108 33.69 49.56 -0.93
CA ASP A 108 33.92 50.93 -1.37
C ASP A 108 34.29 51.86 -0.21
N THR A 109 33.57 51.80 0.92
CA THR A 109 33.89 52.61 2.10
C THR A 109 35.27 52.25 2.67
N LEU A 110 35.63 50.97 2.74
CA LEU A 110 36.96 50.57 3.20
C LEU A 110 38.07 51.07 2.26
N ILE A 111 37.87 50.94 0.94
CA ILE A 111 38.82 51.41 -0.07
C ILE A 111 39.00 52.94 0.03
N ARG A 112 37.90 53.71 0.05
CA ARG A 112 37.95 55.19 0.21
C ARG A 112 38.70 55.59 1.48
N THR A 113 38.48 54.87 2.58
CA THR A 113 39.14 55.13 3.87
C THR A 113 40.64 54.87 3.81
N VAL A 114 41.05 53.74 3.23
CA VAL A 114 42.47 53.40 3.08
C VAL A 114 43.17 54.37 2.12
N GLU A 115 42.55 54.74 0.99
CA GLU A 115 43.12 55.71 0.05
C GLU A 115 43.31 57.09 0.70
N ALA A 116 42.35 57.55 1.50
CA ALA A 116 42.46 58.82 2.24
C ALA A 116 43.54 58.80 3.33
N ALA A 117 43.94 57.64 3.84
CA ALA A 117 45.05 57.53 4.81
C ALA A 117 46.43 57.43 4.14
N LYS A 118 46.51 57.00 2.87
CA LYS A 118 47.77 56.90 2.11
C LYS A 118 48.42 58.25 1.84
N THR A 119 47.66 59.36 1.92
CA THR A 119 48.17 60.72 1.77
C THR A 119 48.91 61.26 3.01
N GLY A 120 49.15 60.42 4.03
CA GLY A 120 49.82 60.82 5.28
C GLY A 120 48.87 61.41 6.33
N SER A 121 47.56 61.35 6.09
CA SER A 121 46.47 61.78 6.96
C SER A 121 45.86 60.61 7.74
N VAL A 122 45.02 60.92 8.73
CA VAL A 122 44.14 59.94 9.37
C VAL A 122 42.78 60.00 8.68
N ALA A 123 42.22 58.84 8.34
CA ALA A 123 40.86 58.73 7.80
C ALA A 123 39.96 58.02 8.81
N LEU A 124 38.74 58.52 8.98
CA LEU A 124 37.75 57.97 9.90
C LEU A 124 36.42 57.83 9.19
N VAL A 125 35.75 56.69 9.33
CA VAL A 125 34.40 56.54 8.76
C VAL A 125 33.35 57.16 9.69
N THR A 126 32.57 58.09 9.17
CA THR A 126 31.48 58.78 9.88
C THR A 126 30.11 58.44 9.28
N ALA A 127 29.04 58.62 10.05
CA ALA A 127 27.67 58.43 9.58
C ALA A 127 26.69 59.33 10.33
N HIS A 128 25.56 59.67 9.71
CA HIS A 128 24.50 60.47 10.34
C HIS A 128 23.35 59.58 10.82
N PHE A 129 23.15 59.50 12.12
CA PHE A 129 22.02 58.74 12.71
C PHE A 129 20.95 59.70 13.22
N ASP A 130 19.68 59.38 12.98
CA ASP A 130 18.56 60.12 13.57
C ASP A 130 18.47 59.93 15.08
N ASP A 131 18.82 58.74 15.57
CA ASP A 131 19.10 58.43 16.97
C ASP A 131 20.51 57.85 17.08
N ALA A 132 21.46 58.71 17.46
CA ALA A 132 22.87 58.38 17.61
C ALA A 132 23.18 57.50 18.85
N ALA A 133 22.17 57.18 19.67
CA ALA A 133 22.27 56.30 20.84
C ALA A 133 23.55 56.54 21.67
N GLN A 134 24.23 55.46 22.07
CA GLN A 134 25.46 55.48 22.88
C GLN A 134 26.77 55.58 22.05
N LEU A 135 26.71 55.95 20.77
CA LEU A 135 27.91 56.03 19.89
C LEU A 135 28.74 57.30 20.14
N GLY A 136 30.03 57.29 19.80
CA GLY A 136 30.88 58.50 19.89
C GLY A 136 30.47 59.59 18.90
N ARG A 137 30.61 60.86 19.27
CA ARG A 137 30.22 62.05 18.49
C ARG A 137 31.42 62.67 17.79
N ILE A 138 31.27 63.03 16.51
CA ILE A 138 32.30 63.75 15.76
C ILE A 138 32.19 65.24 16.05
N VAL A 139 33.17 65.80 16.74
CA VAL A 139 33.21 67.24 17.03
C VAL A 139 34.08 67.92 15.97
N ARG A 140 33.50 68.88 15.25
CA ARG A 140 34.18 69.69 14.24
C ARG A 140 34.49 71.09 14.76
N ASP A 141 35.55 71.70 14.26
CA ASP A 141 35.85 73.12 14.49
C ASP A 141 35.01 74.03 13.56
N ASP A 142 35.17 75.35 13.73
CA ASP A 142 34.42 76.36 12.97
C ASP A 142 34.73 76.34 11.46
N ASP A 143 35.86 75.75 11.07
CA ASP A 143 36.26 75.53 9.66
C ASP A 143 35.73 74.19 9.09
N GLY A 144 34.95 73.45 9.89
CA GLY A 144 34.35 72.16 9.51
C GLY A 144 35.30 70.97 9.56
N LYS A 145 36.52 71.12 10.11
CA LYS A 145 37.50 70.03 10.27
C LYS A 145 37.25 69.25 11.54
N ILE A 146 37.53 67.95 11.52
CA ILE A 146 37.37 67.09 12.70
C ILE A 146 38.42 67.49 13.75
N ARG A 147 37.96 67.83 14.96
CA ARG A 147 38.80 68.22 16.09
C ARG A 147 39.06 67.05 17.03
N CYS A 148 38.02 66.33 17.41
CA CYS A 148 38.11 65.17 18.29
C CYS A 148 36.85 64.29 18.15
N ILE A 149 36.88 63.13 18.78
CA ILE A 149 35.71 62.28 18.98
C ILE A 149 35.43 62.23 20.48
N VAL A 150 34.17 62.41 20.87
CA VAL A 150 33.75 62.34 22.28
C VAL A 150 32.82 61.15 22.47
N GLU A 151 33.20 60.21 23.34
CA GLU A 151 32.36 59.06 23.68
C GLU A 151 31.10 59.49 24.45
N TYR A 152 29.99 58.76 24.27
CA TYR A 152 28.68 59.19 24.80
C TYR A 152 28.66 59.48 26.31
N LYS A 153 29.43 58.72 27.10
CA LYS A 153 29.51 58.89 28.56
C LYS A 153 30.30 60.14 28.97
N ASP A 154 31.21 60.58 28.12
CA ASP A 154 32.08 61.73 28.34
C ASP A 154 31.54 63.00 27.65
N ALA A 155 30.52 62.86 26.78
CA ALA A 155 29.88 63.96 26.07
C ALA A 155 28.98 64.84 26.96
N SER A 156 29.09 66.16 26.77
CA SER A 156 28.16 67.15 27.29
C SER A 156 26.78 67.05 26.60
N ASP A 157 25.76 67.68 27.19
CA ASP A 157 24.41 67.65 26.61
C ASP A 157 24.36 68.26 25.19
N ALA A 158 25.15 69.32 24.93
CA ALA A 158 25.26 69.92 23.60
C ALA A 158 25.97 68.99 22.58
N GLU A 159 26.96 68.21 23.03
CA GLU A 159 27.65 67.25 22.16
C GLU A 159 26.78 66.02 21.88
N ARG A 160 25.91 65.61 22.81
CA ARG A 160 24.99 64.48 22.61
C ARG A 160 23.98 64.71 21.49
N ASP A 161 23.64 65.98 21.21
CA ASP A 161 22.75 66.39 20.12
C ASP A 161 23.41 66.33 18.73
N ILE A 162 24.74 66.15 18.66
CA ILE A 162 25.44 65.93 17.39
C ILE A 162 24.96 64.63 16.76
N LYS A 163 24.50 64.69 15.51
CA LYS A 163 24.00 63.53 14.75
C LYS A 163 25.08 62.78 13.97
N GLU A 164 26.22 63.42 13.71
CA GLU A 164 27.38 62.77 13.08
C GLU A 164 28.12 61.90 14.12
N ILE A 165 28.14 60.60 13.88
CA ILE A 165 28.74 59.62 14.79
C ILE A 165 30.02 59.02 14.25
N ASN A 166 30.85 58.56 15.20
CA ASN A 166 32.01 57.73 14.94
C ASN A 166 31.59 56.26 14.75
N SER A 167 31.94 55.65 13.62
CA SER A 167 31.76 54.21 13.39
C SER A 167 32.78 53.33 14.15
N GLY A 168 33.89 53.92 14.60
CA GLY A 168 35.06 53.22 15.11
C GLY A 168 36.05 52.77 14.04
N ILE A 169 35.66 52.75 12.77
CA ILE A 169 36.53 52.36 11.65
C ILE A 169 37.47 53.52 11.31
N LEU A 170 38.78 53.28 11.39
CA LEU A 170 39.80 54.28 11.08
C LEU A 170 40.96 53.69 10.29
N ALA A 171 41.58 54.49 9.44
CA ALA A 171 42.84 54.15 8.79
C ALA A 171 43.89 55.24 9.03
N ALA A 172 45.12 54.85 9.35
CA ALA A 172 46.23 55.77 9.56
C ALA A 172 47.57 55.12 9.23
N PRO A 173 48.61 55.89 8.83
CA PRO A 173 49.97 55.37 8.74
C PRO A 173 50.44 54.78 10.09
N ALA A 174 50.98 53.56 10.07
CA ALA A 174 51.47 52.85 11.25
C ALA A 174 52.49 53.66 12.06
N THR A 175 53.35 54.42 11.37
CA THR A 175 54.37 55.29 11.95
C THR A 175 53.81 56.45 12.76
N LEU A 176 52.59 56.91 12.42
CA LEU A 176 51.87 57.95 13.17
C LEU A 176 51.02 57.33 14.29
N LEU A 177 50.35 56.21 13.98
CA LEU A 177 49.43 55.57 14.91
C LEU A 177 50.13 54.94 16.13
N ALA A 178 51.30 54.30 15.95
CA ALA A 178 51.99 53.59 17.03
C ALA A 178 52.41 54.51 18.20
N PRO A 179 53.03 55.69 17.98
CA PRO A 179 53.35 56.63 19.06
C PRO A 179 52.13 57.14 19.83
N TRP A 180 51.02 57.42 19.14
CA TRP A 180 49.79 57.87 19.78
C TRP A 180 49.19 56.77 20.65
N LEU A 181 49.12 55.54 20.15
CA LEU A 181 48.64 54.39 20.93
C LEU A 181 49.46 54.15 22.21
N ALA A 182 50.79 54.30 22.14
CA ALA A 182 51.67 54.15 23.29
C ALA A 182 51.50 55.25 24.35
N SER A 183 50.94 56.40 23.96
CA SER A 183 50.79 57.58 24.80
C SER A 183 49.37 57.73 25.40
N LEU A 184 48.43 56.85 25.03
CA LEU A 184 47.06 56.84 25.55
C LEU A 184 47.04 56.70 27.07
N GLN A 185 46.19 57.48 27.73
CA GLN A 185 45.95 57.42 29.17
C GLN A 185 44.48 57.08 29.46
N PRO A 186 44.16 56.35 30.55
CA PRO A 186 42.79 55.99 30.91
C PRO A 186 42.05 57.15 31.63
N ASP A 187 42.20 58.38 31.13
CA ASP A 187 41.70 59.61 31.76
C ASP A 187 40.27 59.95 31.30
N ASN A 188 39.38 58.95 31.28
CA ASN A 188 37.97 59.08 30.89
C ASN A 188 37.04 58.43 31.93
N ALA A 189 35.72 58.64 31.80
CA ALA A 189 34.73 58.15 32.76
C ALA A 189 34.72 56.62 32.95
N GLN A 190 35.31 55.84 32.03
CA GLN A 190 35.38 54.38 32.12
C GLN A 190 36.74 53.86 32.58
N GLY A 191 37.79 54.70 32.63
CA GLY A 191 39.13 54.26 32.99
C GLY A 191 39.77 53.33 31.96
N GLU A 192 39.37 53.42 30.68
CA GLU A 192 39.85 52.57 29.58
C GLU A 192 40.76 53.35 28.62
N LEU A 193 41.65 52.67 27.90
CA LEU A 193 42.41 53.29 26.80
C LEU A 193 41.51 53.37 25.56
N TYR A 194 40.92 54.54 25.27
CA TYR A 194 40.06 54.73 24.10
C TYR A 194 40.87 54.98 22.84
N LEU A 195 40.55 54.22 21.79
CA LEU A 195 41.13 54.47 20.46
C LEU A 195 40.76 55.85 19.92
N THR A 196 39.60 56.40 20.29
CA THR A 196 39.11 57.70 19.81
C THR A 196 40.01 58.88 20.18
N ASP A 197 40.76 58.77 21.27
CA ASP A 197 41.60 59.86 21.76
C ASP A 197 42.78 60.14 20.82
N VAL A 198 43.19 59.16 20.00
CA VAL A 198 44.25 59.34 18.99
C VAL A 198 43.88 60.41 17.95
N ILE A 199 42.59 60.70 17.75
CA ILE A 199 42.14 61.73 16.82
C ILE A 199 42.49 63.13 17.34
N ALA A 200 42.28 63.40 18.63
CA ALA A 200 42.67 64.67 19.24
C ALA A 200 44.20 64.84 19.22
N MET A 201 44.94 63.74 19.42
CA MET A 201 46.41 63.72 19.34
C MET A 201 46.91 63.99 17.92
N ALA A 202 46.28 63.39 16.91
CA ALA A 202 46.60 63.64 15.50
C ALA A 202 46.41 65.12 15.12
N VAL A 203 45.30 65.74 15.56
CA VAL A 203 45.04 67.15 15.33
C VAL A 203 46.06 68.04 16.07
N ALA A 204 46.43 67.68 17.30
CA ALA A 204 47.44 68.41 18.07
C ALA A 204 48.84 68.38 17.42
N ASP A 205 49.18 67.27 16.76
CA ASP A 205 50.42 67.09 15.98
C ASP A 205 50.34 67.70 14.56
N GLY A 206 49.25 68.40 14.23
CA GLY A 206 49.05 69.07 12.94
C GLY A 206 48.72 68.12 11.78
N ILE A 207 48.35 66.87 12.07
CA ILE A 207 47.95 65.88 11.07
C ILE A 207 46.47 66.10 10.70
N THR A 208 46.17 66.06 9.40
CA THR A 208 44.79 66.21 8.92
C THR A 208 43.99 64.94 9.18
N VAL A 209 42.79 65.10 9.78
CA VAL A 209 41.82 64.02 9.97
C VAL A 209 40.66 64.20 8.98
N THR A 210 40.46 63.21 8.11
CA THR A 210 39.44 63.21 7.07
C THR A 210 38.28 62.31 7.46
N GLY A 211 37.06 62.85 7.47
CA GLY A 211 35.84 62.07 7.63
C GLY A 211 35.39 61.47 6.30
N ILE A 212 35.20 60.15 6.27
CA ILE A 212 34.66 59.40 5.15
C ILE A 212 33.23 59.02 5.49
N GLU A 213 32.26 59.69 4.87
CA GLU A 213 30.85 59.39 5.13
C GLU A 213 30.46 58.04 4.51
N ALA A 214 29.88 57.17 5.34
CA ALA A 214 29.27 55.91 4.91
C ALA A 214 28.06 56.18 4.00
N HIS A 215 27.78 55.26 3.07
CA HIS A 215 26.67 55.44 2.12
C HIS A 215 25.30 55.43 2.81
N ALA A 216 25.19 54.64 3.88
CA ALA A 216 24.02 54.60 4.74
C ALA A 216 24.44 54.33 6.20
N PRO A 217 23.70 54.84 7.19
CA PRO A 217 24.02 54.61 8.61
C PRO A 217 24.11 53.12 8.98
N ILE A 218 23.26 52.30 8.37
CA ILE A 218 23.18 50.85 8.64
C ILE A 218 24.45 50.09 8.22
N GLU A 219 25.22 50.61 7.27
CA GLU A 219 26.49 50.02 6.79
C GLU A 219 27.50 49.86 7.94
N VAL A 220 27.55 50.86 8.82
CA VAL A 220 28.51 50.93 9.92
C VAL A 220 27.87 50.59 11.28
N ALA A 221 26.65 50.04 11.27
CA ALA A 221 25.96 49.67 12.48
C ALA A 221 26.55 48.41 13.11
N GLY A 222 27.02 48.52 14.35
CA GLY A 222 27.46 47.38 15.15
C GLY A 222 26.31 46.63 15.82
N ILE A 223 26.48 45.32 16.04
CA ILE A 223 25.47 44.47 16.69
C ILE A 223 25.76 44.35 18.19
N ASN A 224 24.79 44.76 19.01
CA ASN A 224 24.88 44.70 20.47
C ASN A 224 23.81 43.81 21.12
N ASP A 225 22.66 43.65 20.48
CA ASP A 225 21.58 42.78 20.94
C ASP A 225 20.94 42.00 19.78
N ARG A 226 19.98 41.12 20.11
CA ARG A 226 19.32 40.24 19.12
C ARG A 226 18.35 40.98 18.21
N ALA A 227 17.80 42.12 18.63
CA ALA A 227 16.91 42.92 17.80
C ALA A 227 17.71 43.60 16.68
N GLN A 228 18.88 44.15 17.02
CA GLN A 228 19.82 44.68 16.04
C GLN A 228 20.31 43.60 15.06
N LEU A 229 20.63 42.40 15.55
CA LEU A 229 21.01 41.28 14.69
C LEU A 229 19.91 40.95 13.67
N ALA A 230 18.65 40.87 14.10
CA ALA A 230 17.52 40.57 13.22
C ALA A 230 17.24 41.70 12.21
N ALA A 231 17.40 42.96 12.62
CA ALA A 231 17.26 44.11 11.73
C ALA A 231 18.33 44.12 10.64
N LEU A 232 19.60 43.91 11.01
CA LEU A 232 20.71 43.85 10.05
C LEU A 232 20.60 42.63 9.12
N GLU A 233 20.11 41.50 9.61
CA GLU A 233 19.78 40.33 8.78
C GLU A 233 18.82 40.72 7.65
N ARG A 234 17.73 41.42 7.95
CA ARG A 234 16.75 41.82 6.92
C ARG A 234 17.34 42.79 5.89
N VAL A 235 18.17 43.73 6.33
CA VAL A 235 18.85 44.66 5.43
C VAL A 235 19.81 43.91 4.50
N TYR A 236 20.60 42.97 5.04
CA TYR A 236 21.49 42.15 4.24
C TYR A 236 20.73 41.32 3.19
N GLN A 237 19.66 40.64 3.59
CA GLN A 237 18.85 39.84 2.67
C GLN A 237 18.21 40.70 1.58
N HIS A 238 17.76 41.91 1.93
CA HIS A 238 17.21 42.86 0.96
C HIS A 238 18.25 43.30 -0.08
N ASN A 239 19.48 43.62 0.36
CA ASN A 239 20.56 43.98 -0.55
C ASN A 239 20.91 42.83 -1.51
N GLN A 240 20.90 41.58 -1.02
CA GLN A 240 21.11 40.40 -1.85
C GLN A 240 19.97 40.23 -2.88
N ALA A 241 18.73 40.45 -2.44
CA ALA A 241 17.57 40.42 -3.33
C ALA A 241 17.67 41.48 -4.44
N ASP A 242 18.08 42.71 -4.12
CA ASP A 242 18.27 43.79 -5.10
C ASP A 242 19.36 43.45 -6.12
N GLN A 243 20.47 42.86 -5.67
CA GLN A 243 21.54 42.41 -6.57
C GLN A 243 21.07 41.34 -7.54
N LEU A 244 20.27 40.37 -7.09
CA LEU A 244 19.70 39.33 -7.95
C LEU A 244 18.68 39.92 -8.94
N MET A 245 17.83 40.84 -8.49
CA MET A 245 16.87 41.50 -9.37
C MET A 245 17.56 42.34 -10.45
N ALA A 246 18.66 43.01 -10.12
CA ALA A 246 19.49 43.71 -11.10
C ALA A 246 20.14 42.77 -12.14
N GLN A 247 20.28 41.49 -11.83
CA GLN A 247 20.79 40.44 -12.73
C GLN A 247 19.68 39.76 -13.56
N GLY A 248 18.43 40.21 -13.47
CA GLY A 248 17.31 39.68 -14.26
C GLY A 248 16.47 38.60 -13.56
N VAL A 249 16.64 38.40 -12.26
CA VAL A 249 15.80 37.50 -11.44
C VAL A 249 14.53 38.22 -10.98
N SER A 250 13.38 37.55 -11.06
CA SER A 250 12.13 38.03 -10.48
C SER A 250 11.89 37.42 -9.10
N LEU A 251 11.72 38.25 -8.09
CA LEU A 251 11.34 37.83 -6.74
C LEU A 251 9.87 38.21 -6.48
N ALA A 252 9.06 37.28 -6.00
CA ALA A 252 7.65 37.56 -5.69
C ALA A 252 7.50 38.60 -4.56
N ASP A 253 8.38 38.52 -3.56
CA ASP A 253 8.48 39.49 -2.47
C ASP A 253 9.93 39.54 -1.94
N PRO A 254 10.71 40.57 -2.28
CA PRO A 254 12.09 40.73 -1.81
C PRO A 254 12.25 40.74 -0.29
N SER A 255 11.19 41.07 0.47
CA SER A 255 11.24 41.08 1.95
C SER A 255 11.17 39.67 2.57
N ARG A 256 10.78 38.67 1.78
CA ARG A 256 10.62 37.26 2.18
C ARG A 256 11.60 36.34 1.43
N PHE A 257 12.77 36.88 1.10
CA PHE A 257 13.89 36.15 0.51
C PHE A 257 14.95 35.86 1.59
N ASP A 258 15.50 34.65 1.59
CA ASP A 258 16.54 34.22 2.52
C ASP A 258 17.67 33.47 1.80
N LEU A 259 18.83 34.11 1.69
CA LEU A 259 20.07 33.54 1.16
C LEU A 259 21.10 33.36 2.28
N ARG A 260 21.60 32.13 2.45
CA ARG A 260 22.61 31.74 3.43
C ARG A 260 23.80 31.07 2.73
N GLY A 261 24.51 31.84 1.92
CA GLY A 261 25.61 31.34 1.10
C GLY A 261 25.74 32.13 -0.19
N LYS A 262 25.96 31.43 -1.30
CA LYS A 262 26.13 32.01 -2.63
C LYS A 262 25.07 31.47 -3.57
N LEU A 263 24.39 32.37 -4.26
CA LEU A 263 23.43 32.07 -5.30
C LEU A 263 23.90 32.69 -6.61
N THR A 264 24.09 31.85 -7.63
CA THR A 264 24.26 32.29 -9.02
C THR A 264 22.97 31.93 -9.76
N ALA A 265 22.30 32.91 -10.35
CA ALA A 265 21.06 32.67 -11.10
C ALA A 265 21.18 33.20 -12.53
N GLY A 266 20.66 32.44 -13.49
CA GLY A 266 20.50 32.89 -14.88
C GLY A 266 19.36 33.89 -15.05
N GLU A 267 19.29 34.49 -16.24
CA GLU A 267 18.22 35.41 -16.61
C GLU A 267 16.84 34.74 -16.53
N ASP A 268 15.78 35.53 -16.36
CA ASP A 268 14.38 35.10 -16.36
C ASP A 268 13.98 34.10 -15.25
N CYS A 269 14.82 33.93 -14.21
CA CYS A 269 14.44 33.11 -13.05
C CYS A 269 13.30 33.76 -12.25
N PHE A 270 12.43 32.94 -11.66
CA PHE A 270 11.39 33.38 -10.74
C PHE A 270 11.50 32.65 -9.41
N ILE A 271 11.58 33.41 -8.31
CA ILE A 271 11.66 32.88 -6.95
C ILE A 271 10.48 33.42 -6.14
N ASP A 272 9.67 32.52 -5.61
CA ASP A 272 8.51 32.85 -4.79
C ASP A 272 8.92 33.13 -3.31
N VAL A 273 7.92 33.34 -2.45
CA VAL A 273 8.11 33.78 -1.07
C VAL A 273 8.58 32.66 -0.14
N ASN A 274 9.34 33.02 0.90
CA ASN A 274 9.85 32.12 1.94
C ASN A 274 10.76 31.01 1.38
N VAL A 275 11.42 31.24 0.25
CA VAL A 275 12.43 30.33 -0.30
C VAL A 275 13.76 30.55 0.42
N VAL A 276 14.39 29.45 0.83
CA VAL A 276 15.68 29.47 1.53
C VAL A 276 16.76 28.82 0.67
N PHE A 277 17.85 29.55 0.45
CA PHE A 277 19.05 29.03 -0.21
C PHE A 277 20.19 28.86 0.79
N GLU A 278 20.87 27.72 0.78
CA GLU A 278 22.00 27.46 1.69
C GLU A 278 23.24 26.91 0.96
N GLY A 279 24.43 27.37 1.34
CA GLY A 279 25.67 26.93 0.70
C GLY A 279 25.84 27.49 -0.72
N GLU A 280 26.34 26.68 -1.66
CA GLU A 280 26.49 27.10 -3.06
C GLU A 280 25.33 26.58 -3.93
N VAL A 281 24.54 27.49 -4.50
CA VAL A 281 23.44 27.15 -5.39
C VAL A 281 23.61 27.82 -6.74
N VAL A 282 23.41 27.05 -7.81
CA VAL A 282 23.44 27.55 -9.20
C VAL A 282 22.09 27.25 -9.85
N LEU A 283 21.45 28.29 -10.39
CA LEU A 283 20.21 28.21 -11.16
C LEU A 283 20.52 28.61 -12.62
N GLY A 284 20.10 27.77 -13.57
CA GLY A 284 20.13 28.06 -15.00
C GLY A 284 19.13 29.15 -15.39
N ARG A 285 18.97 29.40 -16.68
CA ARG A 285 18.00 30.37 -17.21
C ARG A 285 16.57 29.89 -16.96
N GLY A 286 15.65 30.79 -16.61
CA GLY A 286 14.21 30.48 -16.58
C GLY A 286 13.78 29.51 -15.47
N VAL A 287 14.62 29.27 -14.47
CA VAL A 287 14.28 28.41 -13.32
C VAL A 287 13.15 29.04 -12.50
N ARG A 288 12.17 28.25 -12.09
CA ARG A 288 11.02 28.71 -11.27
C ARG A 288 10.98 27.95 -9.95
N ILE A 289 10.99 28.69 -8.84
CA ILE A 289 10.98 28.11 -7.50
C ILE A 289 9.74 28.60 -6.75
N GLY A 290 8.90 27.65 -6.35
CA GLY A 290 7.66 27.88 -5.60
C GLY A 290 7.91 28.16 -4.12
N PRO A 291 6.86 28.56 -3.39
CA PRO A 291 7.00 29.12 -2.06
C PRO A 291 7.43 28.08 -1.03
N GLY A 292 8.22 28.50 -0.05
CA GLY A 292 8.66 27.64 1.06
C GLY A 292 9.64 26.53 0.67
N ALA A 293 10.20 26.55 -0.55
CA ALA A 293 11.23 25.59 -0.97
C ALA A 293 12.58 25.86 -0.29
N VAL A 294 13.38 24.82 -0.12
CA VAL A 294 14.74 24.92 0.44
C VAL A 294 15.72 24.27 -0.52
N ILE A 295 16.71 25.03 -1.00
CA ILE A 295 17.70 24.55 -1.97
C ILE A 295 19.10 24.74 -1.38
N SER A 296 19.88 23.68 -1.35
CA SER A 296 21.20 23.69 -0.73
C SER A 296 22.24 22.91 -1.54
N ASN A 297 23.42 23.49 -1.73
CA ASN A 297 24.57 22.84 -2.38
C ASN A 297 24.20 22.14 -3.71
N SER A 298 23.40 22.77 -4.56
CA SER A 298 22.76 22.12 -5.72
C SER A 298 22.87 22.95 -6.99
N VAL A 299 22.87 22.26 -8.13
CA VAL A 299 22.90 22.87 -9.46
C VAL A 299 21.61 22.49 -10.19
N LEU A 300 20.82 23.49 -10.57
CA LEU A 300 19.59 23.36 -11.35
C LEU A 300 19.82 23.95 -12.75
N GLY A 301 19.60 23.15 -13.79
CA GLY A 301 19.72 23.57 -15.19
C GLY A 301 18.59 24.50 -15.64
N ASP A 302 18.58 24.83 -16.93
CA ASP A 302 17.62 25.75 -17.51
C ASP A 302 16.16 25.23 -17.40
N ASN A 303 15.21 26.12 -17.20
CA ASN A 303 13.77 25.85 -17.13
C ASN A 303 13.34 24.81 -16.09
N VAL A 304 14.14 24.57 -15.04
CA VAL A 304 13.74 23.68 -13.95
C VAL A 304 12.62 24.32 -13.13
N GLU A 305 11.58 23.55 -12.85
CA GLU A 305 10.48 23.96 -11.97
C GLU A 305 10.53 23.21 -10.63
N VAL A 306 10.69 23.96 -9.54
CA VAL A 306 10.64 23.45 -8.17
C VAL A 306 9.34 23.91 -7.54
N HIS A 307 8.42 23.01 -7.23
CA HIS A 307 7.13 23.36 -6.63
C HIS A 307 7.23 23.58 -5.12
N ALA A 308 6.16 24.16 -4.55
CA ALA A 308 6.09 24.57 -3.15
C ALA A 308 6.59 23.52 -2.16
N HIS A 309 7.30 23.98 -1.13
CA HIS A 309 7.81 23.16 -0.02
C HIS A 309 8.70 21.97 -0.42
N THR A 310 9.28 22.01 -1.61
CA THR A 310 10.25 21.00 -2.05
C THR A 310 11.63 21.31 -1.49
N VAL A 311 12.33 20.27 -1.03
CA VAL A 311 13.69 20.38 -0.50
C VAL A 311 14.67 19.72 -1.46
N VAL A 312 15.69 20.46 -1.90
CA VAL A 312 16.76 19.98 -2.79
C VAL A 312 18.11 20.18 -2.10
N GLU A 313 18.85 19.10 -1.89
CA GLU A 313 20.12 19.11 -1.17
C GLU A 313 21.15 18.27 -1.92
N GLY A 314 22.30 18.86 -2.28
CA GLY A 314 23.43 18.13 -2.87
C GLY A 314 23.12 17.42 -4.19
N ALA A 315 22.28 18.01 -5.04
CA ALA A 315 21.78 17.39 -6.27
C ALA A 315 22.20 18.14 -7.54
N ILE A 316 22.31 17.39 -8.64
CA ILE A 316 22.54 17.94 -9.99
C ILE A 316 21.30 17.63 -10.82
N VAL A 317 20.62 18.68 -11.28
CA VAL A 317 19.36 18.58 -12.03
C VAL A 317 19.56 19.24 -13.38
N ALA A 318 19.38 18.49 -14.46
CA ALA A 318 19.48 18.99 -15.82
C ALA A 318 18.25 19.82 -16.22
N ALA A 319 18.27 20.36 -17.45
CA ALA A 319 17.23 21.25 -17.94
C ALA A 319 15.84 20.60 -18.05
N ASP A 320 14.80 21.42 -17.98
CA ASP A 320 13.40 21.06 -18.21
C ASP A 320 12.81 20.03 -17.21
N CYS A 321 13.43 19.89 -16.03
CA CYS A 321 12.90 19.03 -14.97
C CYS A 321 11.80 19.73 -14.17
N SER A 322 10.87 18.95 -13.60
CA SER A 322 9.87 19.44 -12.64
C SER A 322 9.86 18.58 -11.38
N MET A 323 9.70 19.20 -10.21
CA MET A 323 9.72 18.46 -8.93
C MET A 323 8.78 19.02 -7.86
N GLY A 324 8.06 18.11 -7.21
CA GLY A 324 7.19 18.41 -6.06
C GLY A 324 5.71 18.59 -6.42
N PRO A 325 4.92 19.22 -5.52
CA PRO A 325 5.30 19.86 -4.26
C PRO A 325 5.70 18.87 -3.15
N PHE A 326 6.33 19.35 -2.08
CA PHE A 326 6.73 18.54 -0.92
C PHE A 326 7.69 17.37 -1.24
N ALA A 327 8.37 17.40 -2.38
CA ALA A 327 9.37 16.38 -2.71
C ALA A 327 10.66 16.61 -1.91
N ARG A 328 11.45 15.56 -1.75
CA ARG A 328 12.76 15.60 -1.09
C ARG A 328 13.84 15.00 -1.97
N ILE A 329 14.64 15.85 -2.58
CA ILE A 329 15.80 15.45 -3.39
C ILE A 329 17.05 15.53 -2.52
N ARG A 330 17.64 14.38 -2.23
CA ARG A 330 18.74 14.23 -1.25
C ARG A 330 20.11 14.12 -1.94
N PRO A 331 21.21 14.28 -1.17
CA PRO A 331 22.55 14.31 -1.72
C PRO A 331 22.92 13.12 -2.60
N GLY A 332 23.71 13.42 -3.65
CA GLY A 332 24.18 12.44 -4.62
C GLY A 332 23.15 12.06 -5.68
N THR A 333 22.02 12.78 -5.75
CA THR A 333 21.00 12.57 -6.78
C THR A 333 21.38 13.31 -8.06
N ARG A 334 21.18 12.63 -9.20
CA ARG A 334 21.32 13.20 -10.55
C ARG A 334 20.03 12.99 -11.33
N LEU A 335 19.44 14.07 -11.83
CA LEU A 335 18.27 14.03 -12.71
C LEU A 335 18.68 14.53 -14.09
N ASP A 336 18.52 13.70 -15.12
CA ASP A 336 18.75 14.12 -16.50
C ASP A 336 17.53 14.89 -17.06
N SER A 337 17.66 15.42 -18.28
CA SER A 337 16.70 16.41 -18.80
C SER A 337 15.28 15.87 -18.92
N GLY A 338 14.28 16.71 -18.59
CA GLY A 338 12.87 16.36 -18.71
C GLY A 338 12.31 15.44 -17.62
N VAL A 339 13.09 15.11 -16.58
CA VAL A 339 12.62 14.27 -15.47
C VAL A 339 11.51 14.96 -14.68
N LYS A 340 10.47 14.19 -14.32
CA LYS A 340 9.34 14.68 -13.52
C LYS A 340 9.24 13.94 -12.20
N ILE A 341 9.34 14.68 -11.10
CA ILE A 341 9.22 14.17 -9.73
C ILE A 341 7.89 14.65 -9.14
N GLY A 342 7.00 13.73 -8.79
CA GLY A 342 5.70 14.04 -8.22
C GLY A 342 5.76 14.52 -6.76
N ASN A 343 4.59 14.79 -6.19
CA ASN A 343 4.46 15.17 -4.78
C ASN A 343 4.98 14.10 -3.80
N PHE A 344 5.53 14.55 -2.67
CA PHE A 344 6.02 13.68 -1.59
C PHE A 344 7.01 12.57 -2.02
N VAL A 345 7.65 12.71 -3.18
CA VAL A 345 8.66 11.76 -3.65
C VAL A 345 9.98 12.06 -2.95
N GLU A 346 10.64 11.01 -2.46
CA GLU A 346 12.00 11.10 -1.94
C GLU A 346 12.99 10.38 -2.87
N VAL A 347 14.03 11.10 -3.31
CA VAL A 347 15.11 10.55 -4.14
C VAL A 347 16.44 10.74 -3.43
N LYS A 348 17.25 9.68 -3.36
CA LYS A 348 18.56 9.71 -2.68
C LYS A 348 19.60 8.92 -3.43
N LYS A 349 20.75 9.52 -3.69
CA LYS A 349 21.93 8.86 -4.29
C LYS A 349 21.54 8.01 -5.52
N SER A 350 20.67 8.56 -6.36
CA SER A 350 20.09 7.87 -7.51
C SER A 350 20.25 8.69 -8.77
N HIS A 351 20.33 8.02 -9.92
CA HIS A 351 20.38 8.63 -11.24
C HIS A 351 19.12 8.26 -12.01
N LEU A 352 18.37 9.27 -12.45
CA LEU A 352 17.20 9.11 -13.32
C LEU A 352 17.54 9.65 -14.72
N GLY A 353 17.39 8.79 -15.72
CA GLY A 353 17.59 9.12 -17.13
C GLY A 353 16.53 10.09 -17.69
N ALA A 354 16.78 10.61 -18.88
CA ALA A 354 15.97 11.64 -19.51
C ALA A 354 14.50 11.22 -19.68
N GLY A 355 13.56 12.16 -19.50
CA GLY A 355 12.11 11.95 -19.67
C GLY A 355 11.42 11.08 -18.61
N THR A 356 12.18 10.48 -17.68
CA THR A 356 11.66 9.58 -16.65
C THR A 356 10.75 10.29 -15.65
N LYS A 357 9.68 9.61 -15.22
CA LYS A 357 8.69 10.12 -14.28
C LYS A 357 8.68 9.28 -13.00
N ALA A 358 8.74 9.95 -11.85
CA ALA A 358 8.51 9.36 -10.55
C ALA A 358 7.18 9.86 -9.97
N GLY A 359 6.21 8.96 -9.86
CA GLY A 359 4.89 9.24 -9.33
C GLY A 359 4.89 9.51 -7.83
N HIS A 360 3.82 10.16 -7.37
CA HIS A 360 3.54 10.57 -5.99
C HIS A 360 3.95 9.54 -4.92
N LEU A 361 4.49 9.99 -3.77
CA LEU A 361 4.82 9.13 -2.60
C LEU A 361 5.90 8.05 -2.84
N ALA A 362 6.61 8.06 -3.97
CA ALA A 362 7.66 7.10 -4.24
C ALA A 362 8.95 7.36 -3.42
N TYR A 363 9.69 6.29 -3.11
CA TYR A 363 11.03 6.37 -2.54
C TYR A 363 12.05 5.67 -3.45
N LEU A 364 13.01 6.45 -3.97
CA LEU A 364 14.04 5.99 -4.91
C LEU A 364 15.44 6.23 -4.31
N GLY A 365 16.02 5.18 -3.74
CA GLY A 365 17.30 5.19 -3.06
C GLY A 365 18.32 4.27 -3.72
N ASP A 366 19.55 4.77 -3.88
CA ASP A 366 20.68 3.98 -4.40
C ASP A 366 20.35 3.25 -5.73
N ALA A 367 19.66 3.93 -6.66
CA ALA A 367 19.14 3.36 -7.90
C ALA A 367 19.67 4.04 -9.17
N THR A 368 19.84 3.25 -10.24
CA THR A 368 20.10 3.73 -11.60
C THR A 368 18.89 3.39 -12.45
N ILE A 369 18.19 4.41 -12.95
CA ILE A 369 16.96 4.29 -13.74
C ILE A 369 17.19 4.89 -15.12
N GLY A 370 16.89 4.11 -16.16
CA GLY A 370 17.04 4.49 -17.56
C GLY A 370 16.17 5.66 -18.00
N ALA A 371 16.19 5.93 -19.31
CA ALA A 371 15.38 6.96 -19.94
C ALA A 371 13.92 6.52 -20.15
N GLU A 372 13.02 7.50 -20.28
CA GLU A 372 11.59 7.31 -20.61
C GLU A 372 10.85 6.31 -19.69
N CYS A 373 11.30 6.16 -18.44
CA CYS A 373 10.68 5.23 -17.51
C CYS A 373 9.46 5.86 -16.82
N ASN A 374 8.48 5.02 -16.50
CA ASN A 374 7.38 5.38 -15.61
C ASN A 374 7.52 4.64 -14.28
N ILE A 375 7.80 5.37 -13.20
CA ILE A 375 7.80 4.83 -11.85
C ILE A 375 6.49 5.22 -11.17
N GLY A 376 5.60 4.25 -10.96
CA GLY A 376 4.27 4.46 -10.38
C GLY A 376 4.33 5.05 -8.97
N ALA A 377 3.23 5.69 -8.55
CA ALA A 377 3.10 6.28 -7.22
C ALA A 377 3.31 5.23 -6.11
N GLY A 378 3.89 5.60 -4.97
CA GLY A 378 4.13 4.70 -3.84
C GLY A 378 5.16 3.60 -4.11
N THR A 379 5.88 3.63 -5.24
CA THR A 379 6.93 2.64 -5.53
C THR A 379 8.14 2.86 -4.64
N VAL A 380 8.69 1.79 -4.09
CA VAL A 380 9.84 1.83 -3.18
C VAL A 380 10.96 0.94 -3.68
N THR A 381 12.19 1.48 -3.76
CA THR A 381 13.40 0.66 -3.89
C THR A 381 13.89 0.20 -2.52
N CYS A 382 13.69 -1.08 -2.21
CA CYS A 382 14.13 -1.71 -0.96
C CYS A 382 15.59 -2.14 -1.09
N ASN A 383 16.49 -1.24 -0.71
CA ASN A 383 17.91 -1.37 -1.00
C ASN A 383 18.78 -1.76 0.21
N TYR A 384 18.19 -2.11 1.35
CA TYR A 384 18.90 -2.45 2.59
C TYR A 384 18.41 -3.79 3.13
N ASP A 385 19.33 -4.73 3.34
CA ASP A 385 19.02 -6.10 3.81
C ASP A 385 19.15 -6.27 5.35
N GLY A 386 19.39 -5.16 6.08
CA GLY A 386 19.72 -5.18 7.51
C GLY A 386 21.22 -5.07 7.81
N ILE A 387 22.09 -5.22 6.81
CA ILE A 387 23.55 -5.14 6.96
C ILE A 387 24.15 -4.25 5.87
N ASN A 388 23.88 -4.57 4.61
CA ASN A 388 24.45 -3.94 3.42
C ASN A 388 23.39 -3.23 2.59
N LYS A 389 23.87 -2.28 1.77
CA LYS A 389 23.05 -1.65 0.74
C LYS A 389 23.34 -2.23 -0.63
N HIS A 390 22.30 -2.54 -1.39
CA HIS A 390 22.38 -3.13 -2.73
C HIS A 390 21.78 -2.21 -3.79
N PRO A 391 22.39 -2.10 -4.98
CA PRO A 391 21.90 -1.20 -6.02
C PRO A 391 20.68 -1.78 -6.75
N THR A 392 19.77 -0.88 -7.14
CA THR A 392 18.65 -1.19 -8.04
C THR A 392 18.98 -0.68 -9.45
N HIS A 393 18.85 -1.54 -10.47
CA HIS A 393 19.07 -1.16 -11.87
C HIS A 393 17.79 -1.35 -12.67
N ILE A 394 17.32 -0.28 -13.30
CA ILE A 394 16.14 -0.26 -14.17
C ILE A 394 16.58 0.23 -15.55
N GLY A 395 16.34 -0.58 -16.58
CA GLY A 395 16.63 -0.23 -17.98
C GLY A 395 15.74 0.89 -18.53
N ASP A 396 15.87 1.17 -19.82
CA ASP A 396 15.09 2.21 -20.51
C ASP A 396 13.65 1.76 -20.81
N ASP A 397 12.72 2.70 -20.94
CA ASP A 397 11.32 2.43 -21.34
C ASP A 397 10.61 1.40 -20.44
N VAL A 398 10.94 1.39 -19.15
CA VAL A 398 10.33 0.50 -18.17
C VAL A 398 9.10 1.15 -17.57
N PHE A 399 8.00 0.38 -17.51
CA PHE A 399 6.80 0.76 -16.78
C PHE A 399 6.74 0.01 -15.45
N VAL A 400 6.71 0.74 -14.33
CA VAL A 400 6.45 0.22 -12.99
C VAL A 400 5.11 0.75 -12.50
N GLY A 401 4.19 -0.16 -12.19
CA GLY A 401 2.88 0.18 -11.63
C GLY A 401 2.97 0.71 -10.20
N THR A 402 1.91 1.41 -9.79
CA THR A 402 1.75 2.00 -8.45
C THR A 402 1.95 0.97 -7.32
N ASN A 403 2.44 1.40 -6.17
CA ASN A 403 2.65 0.60 -4.95
C ASN A 403 3.53 -0.64 -5.16
N SER A 404 4.51 -0.57 -6.06
CA SER A 404 5.44 -1.67 -6.30
C SER A 404 6.64 -1.62 -5.35
N THR A 405 7.11 -2.78 -4.91
CA THR A 405 8.30 -2.94 -4.06
C THR A 405 9.42 -3.58 -4.87
N LEU A 406 10.53 -2.88 -5.08
CA LEU A 406 11.68 -3.35 -5.84
C LEU A 406 12.80 -3.73 -4.87
N VAL A 407 12.95 -5.03 -4.58
CA VAL A 407 13.91 -5.53 -3.59
C VAL A 407 15.27 -5.77 -4.23
N ALA A 408 16.25 -4.96 -3.85
CA ALA A 408 17.61 -5.04 -4.37
C ALA A 408 18.41 -6.20 -3.73
N PRO A 409 19.41 -6.78 -4.44
CA PRO A 409 19.87 -6.43 -5.78
C PRO A 409 18.90 -6.89 -6.87
N ILE A 410 18.53 -5.96 -7.76
CA ILE A 410 17.58 -6.24 -8.83
C ILE A 410 18.03 -5.57 -10.14
N GLN A 411 17.75 -6.26 -11.24
CA GLN A 411 17.89 -5.75 -12.60
C GLN A 411 16.58 -5.93 -13.36
N ILE A 412 16.02 -4.83 -13.86
CA ILE A 412 14.84 -4.81 -14.72
C ILE A 412 15.30 -4.43 -16.13
N GLU A 413 15.08 -5.32 -17.10
CA GLU A 413 15.49 -5.08 -18.49
C GLU A 413 14.64 -3.99 -19.16
N SER A 414 15.21 -3.33 -20.18
CA SER A 414 14.52 -2.29 -20.93
C SER A 414 13.22 -2.81 -21.56
N GLY A 415 12.17 -1.98 -21.58
CA GLY A 415 10.85 -2.33 -22.11
C GLY A 415 10.01 -3.25 -21.19
N ALA A 416 10.48 -3.55 -19.98
CA ALA A 416 9.74 -4.37 -19.04
C ALA A 416 8.51 -3.65 -18.46
N PHE A 417 7.46 -4.43 -18.20
CA PHE A 417 6.24 -3.95 -17.54
C PHE A 417 6.06 -4.67 -16.20
N ILE A 418 5.96 -3.90 -15.12
CA ILE A 418 5.69 -4.36 -13.76
C ILE A 418 4.30 -3.87 -13.37
N ALA A 419 3.40 -4.80 -13.02
CA ALA A 419 2.04 -4.48 -12.59
C ALA A 419 2.04 -3.76 -11.23
N ALA A 420 0.97 -3.00 -10.95
CA ALA A 420 0.79 -2.34 -9.66
C ALA A 420 0.73 -3.34 -8.49
N GLY A 421 1.18 -2.94 -7.31
CA GLY A 421 1.20 -3.76 -6.10
C GLY A 421 2.23 -4.89 -6.12
N SER A 422 3.13 -4.92 -7.11
CA SER A 422 4.07 -6.04 -7.27
C SER A 422 5.26 -5.92 -6.32
N SER A 423 5.62 -7.04 -5.68
CA SER A 423 6.90 -7.18 -4.97
C SER A 423 7.89 -7.94 -5.86
N ILE A 424 8.84 -7.23 -6.46
CA ILE A 424 9.82 -7.81 -7.37
C ILE A 424 11.12 -8.09 -6.62
N THR A 425 11.49 -9.36 -6.57
CA THR A 425 12.70 -9.85 -5.90
C THR A 425 13.69 -10.53 -6.85
N THR A 426 13.35 -10.59 -8.14
CA THR A 426 14.15 -11.27 -9.19
C THR A 426 14.18 -10.46 -10.48
N LYS A 427 15.08 -10.82 -11.39
CA LYS A 427 15.22 -10.18 -12.71
C LYS A 427 13.92 -10.22 -13.52
N VAL A 428 13.58 -9.12 -14.20
CA VAL A 428 12.42 -9.00 -15.11
C VAL A 428 12.92 -8.88 -16.56
N ALA A 429 12.37 -9.69 -17.47
CA ALA A 429 12.74 -9.75 -18.89
C ALA A 429 11.65 -9.15 -19.81
N SER A 430 12.04 -8.71 -21.01
CA SER A 430 11.18 -7.98 -21.97
C SER A 430 10.19 -8.84 -22.79
N ASP A 431 10.41 -10.15 -22.91
CA ASP A 431 9.53 -11.07 -23.64
C ASP A 431 8.50 -11.73 -22.68
N ARG A 432 7.20 -11.45 -22.85
CA ARG A 432 6.16 -12.02 -21.97
C ARG A 432 5.92 -13.52 -22.24
N ASN A 433 6.61 -14.34 -21.46
CA ASN A 433 6.46 -15.79 -21.42
C ASN A 433 5.14 -16.14 -20.70
N VAL A 434 4.24 -16.93 -21.32
CA VAL A 434 2.94 -17.31 -20.70
C VAL A 434 2.97 -18.37 -19.58
N PRO A 435 3.93 -19.32 -19.50
CA PRO A 435 3.95 -20.33 -18.44
C PRO A 435 3.83 -19.78 -17.00
N PRO A 436 4.51 -18.69 -16.60
CA PRO A 436 4.29 -18.08 -15.28
C PRO A 436 2.85 -17.60 -15.05
N ILE A 437 2.19 -17.04 -16.07
CA ILE A 437 0.79 -16.59 -15.99
C ILE A 437 -0.14 -17.79 -15.82
N LEU A 438 0.08 -18.84 -16.64
CA LEU A 438 -0.68 -20.08 -16.55
C LEU A 438 -0.52 -20.73 -15.16
N LEU A 439 0.71 -20.79 -14.63
CA LEU A 439 0.98 -21.32 -13.29
C LEU A 439 0.27 -20.53 -12.19
N GLU A 440 0.26 -19.20 -12.28
CA GLU A 440 -0.42 -18.36 -11.32
C GLU A 440 -1.95 -18.56 -11.39
N GLY A 441 -2.50 -18.68 -12.60
CA GLY A 441 -3.90 -19.06 -12.79
C GLY A 441 -4.22 -20.41 -12.16
N LEU A 442 -3.38 -21.44 -12.36
CA LEU A 442 -3.57 -22.76 -11.76
C LEU A 442 -3.55 -22.72 -10.23
N LYS A 443 -2.63 -21.98 -9.61
CA LYS A 443 -2.59 -21.85 -8.14
C LYS A 443 -3.90 -21.27 -7.60
N ARG A 444 -4.48 -20.30 -8.30
CA ARG A 444 -5.76 -19.68 -7.93
C ARG A 444 -6.96 -20.59 -8.18
N LEU A 445 -6.81 -21.62 -9.02
CA LEU A 445 -7.83 -22.63 -9.29
C LEU A 445 -7.62 -23.94 -8.53
N GLU A 446 -6.53 -24.09 -7.77
CA GLU A 446 -6.19 -25.34 -7.07
C GLU A 446 -7.29 -25.79 -6.08
N TYR A 447 -8.10 -24.86 -5.58
CA TYR A 447 -9.27 -25.15 -4.73
C TYR A 447 -10.35 -25.97 -5.46
N ARG A 448 -10.37 -25.96 -6.80
CA ARG A 448 -11.29 -26.74 -7.65
C ARG A 448 -10.78 -28.14 -7.96
N GLY A 449 -9.48 -28.42 -7.77
CA GLY A 449 -8.90 -29.73 -8.04
C GLY A 449 -7.38 -29.74 -7.88
N TYR A 450 -6.84 -30.79 -7.28
CA TYR A 450 -5.42 -30.88 -6.92
C TYR A 450 -4.85 -32.31 -7.04
N ASP A 451 -5.54 -33.20 -7.77
CA ASP A 451 -5.07 -34.57 -8.00
C ASP A 451 -3.90 -34.61 -9.01
N SER A 452 -3.93 -33.69 -9.99
CA SER A 452 -2.86 -33.50 -10.97
C SER A 452 -2.97 -32.13 -11.63
N ALA A 453 -1.87 -31.67 -12.24
CA ALA A 453 -1.84 -30.42 -13.00
C ALA A 453 -0.92 -30.52 -14.21
N GLY A 454 -1.18 -29.71 -15.23
CA GLY A 454 -0.32 -29.64 -16.40
C GLY A 454 -0.53 -28.39 -17.26
N LEU A 455 0.38 -28.19 -18.20
CA LEU A 455 0.29 -27.15 -19.22
C LEU A 455 0.87 -27.60 -20.56
N ALA A 456 0.42 -26.94 -21.64
CA ALA A 456 0.95 -27.07 -22.98
C ALA A 456 1.18 -25.68 -23.57
N VAL A 457 2.30 -25.49 -24.24
CA VAL A 457 2.75 -24.19 -24.77
C VAL A 457 3.33 -24.39 -26.16
N ILE A 458 3.03 -23.48 -27.07
CA ILE A 458 3.65 -23.42 -28.39
C ILE A 458 4.95 -22.62 -28.26
N GLU A 459 6.09 -23.28 -28.46
CA GLU A 459 7.41 -22.67 -28.38
C GLU A 459 7.74 -21.82 -29.62
N LYS A 460 8.73 -20.93 -29.51
CA LYS A 460 9.17 -20.07 -30.64
C LYS A 460 9.64 -20.86 -31.88
N ASN A 461 10.06 -22.12 -31.70
CA ASN A 461 10.44 -23.03 -32.80
C ASN A 461 9.22 -23.71 -33.47
N GLY A 462 7.99 -23.41 -33.03
CA GLY A 462 6.76 -24.02 -33.52
C GLY A 462 6.45 -25.39 -32.90
N ASN A 463 7.23 -25.87 -31.93
CA ASN A 463 6.94 -27.13 -31.26
C ASN A 463 5.89 -26.95 -30.16
N LEU A 464 4.97 -27.90 -30.08
CA LEU A 464 3.97 -27.98 -29.00
C LEU A 464 4.57 -28.77 -27.84
N SER A 465 4.92 -28.08 -26.76
CA SER A 465 5.57 -28.66 -25.58
C SER A 465 4.59 -28.80 -24.41
N ARG A 466 4.48 -30.03 -23.88
CA ARG A 466 3.58 -30.38 -22.78
C ARG A 466 4.36 -30.77 -21.52
N ARG A 467 3.86 -30.39 -20.34
CA ARG A 467 4.37 -30.80 -19.02
C ARG A 467 3.18 -31.14 -18.11
N ARG A 468 3.24 -32.29 -17.44
CA ARG A 468 2.16 -32.81 -16.57
C ARG A 468 2.78 -33.44 -15.33
N LYS A 469 2.10 -33.31 -14.18
CA LYS A 469 2.48 -33.96 -12.92
C LYS A 469 1.26 -34.38 -12.12
N VAL A 470 1.38 -35.51 -11.42
CA VAL A 470 0.45 -35.93 -10.37
C VAL A 470 0.71 -35.10 -9.11
N GLY A 471 -0.34 -34.75 -8.38
CA GLY A 471 -0.31 -33.95 -7.16
C GLY A 471 -0.65 -32.47 -7.39
N LYS A 472 -0.38 -31.67 -6.34
CA LYS A 472 -0.65 -30.22 -6.27
C LYS A 472 0.13 -29.46 -7.35
N VAL A 473 -0.31 -28.24 -7.69
CA VAL A 473 0.31 -27.36 -8.70
C VAL A 473 1.80 -27.13 -8.42
N GLN A 474 2.21 -27.18 -7.15
CA GLN A 474 3.61 -27.07 -6.75
C GLN A 474 4.52 -28.14 -7.39
N GLU A 475 4.02 -29.35 -7.68
CA GLU A 475 4.79 -30.39 -8.38
C GLU A 475 5.04 -30.01 -9.84
N LEU A 476 4.06 -29.43 -10.51
CA LEU A 476 4.24 -28.87 -11.86
C LEU A 476 5.23 -27.70 -11.86
N VAL A 477 5.19 -26.84 -10.84
CA VAL A 477 6.18 -25.76 -10.66
C VAL A 477 7.59 -26.34 -10.51
N ASN A 478 7.75 -27.42 -9.75
CA ASN A 478 9.04 -28.10 -9.58
C ASN A 478 9.54 -28.72 -10.90
N GLU A 479 8.64 -29.31 -11.70
CA GLU A 479 8.97 -29.85 -13.02
C GLU A 479 9.43 -28.75 -13.99
N LEU A 480 8.75 -27.61 -14.03
CA LEU A 480 9.12 -26.49 -14.91
C LEU A 480 10.45 -25.82 -14.53
N LYS A 481 10.87 -25.94 -13.26
CA LYS A 481 12.23 -25.54 -12.86
C LYS A 481 13.29 -26.48 -13.43
N ARG A 482 12.99 -27.78 -13.56
CA ARG A 482 13.91 -28.80 -14.10
C ARG A 482 13.94 -28.80 -15.62
N SER A 483 12.77 -28.69 -16.25
CA SER A 483 12.59 -28.71 -17.71
C SER A 483 11.73 -27.53 -18.16
N PRO A 484 12.33 -26.31 -18.26
CA PRO A 484 11.60 -25.10 -18.61
C PRO A 484 11.00 -25.18 -20.02
N VAL A 485 9.77 -24.69 -20.17
CA VAL A 485 9.15 -24.43 -21.47
C VAL A 485 8.91 -22.92 -21.62
N ARG A 486 8.97 -22.41 -22.85
CA ARG A 486 8.78 -20.98 -23.14
C ARG A 486 7.93 -20.76 -24.37
N GLY A 487 6.98 -19.83 -24.31
CA GLY A 487 6.15 -19.49 -25.45
C GLY A 487 5.15 -18.38 -25.14
N GLN A 488 4.38 -17.99 -26.16
CA GLN A 488 3.41 -16.89 -26.11
C GLN A 488 1.96 -17.36 -26.15
N ILE A 489 1.72 -18.63 -26.47
CA ILE A 489 0.38 -19.26 -26.45
C ILE A 489 0.47 -20.55 -25.67
N GLY A 490 -0.49 -20.77 -24.77
CA GLY A 490 -0.59 -22.01 -24.04
C GLY A 490 -1.91 -22.15 -23.29
N ILE A 491 -2.16 -23.39 -22.87
CA ILE A 491 -3.30 -23.79 -22.06
C ILE A 491 -2.79 -24.58 -20.86
N ALA A 492 -3.53 -24.54 -19.75
CA ALA A 492 -3.17 -25.20 -18.52
C ALA A 492 -4.41 -25.71 -17.80
N HIS A 493 -4.22 -26.72 -16.95
CA HIS A 493 -5.31 -27.36 -16.24
C HIS A 493 -4.89 -27.90 -14.88
N THR A 494 -5.83 -27.89 -13.95
CA THR A 494 -5.80 -28.59 -12.66
C THR A 494 -6.97 -29.55 -12.64
N ARG A 495 -6.73 -30.81 -12.28
CA ARG A 495 -7.70 -31.89 -12.42
C ARG A 495 -8.19 -32.39 -11.07
N TRP A 496 -9.50 -32.62 -10.99
CA TRP A 496 -10.15 -33.52 -10.03
C TRP A 496 -10.62 -34.76 -10.81
N ALA A 497 -10.19 -35.95 -10.41
CA ALA A 497 -10.35 -37.15 -11.22
C ALA A 497 -11.78 -37.74 -11.14
N THR A 498 -12.49 -37.77 -12.28
CA THR A 498 -13.78 -38.48 -12.43
C THR A 498 -13.60 -39.84 -13.12
N HIS A 499 -13.03 -39.84 -14.34
CA HIS A 499 -12.74 -41.04 -15.14
C HIS A 499 -11.23 -41.34 -15.13
N GLY A 500 -10.82 -42.52 -14.68
CA GLY A 500 -9.42 -42.92 -14.60
C GLY A 500 -8.70 -42.35 -13.38
N VAL A 501 -7.82 -43.17 -12.79
CA VAL A 501 -7.10 -42.84 -11.54
C VAL A 501 -6.20 -41.60 -11.70
N PRO A 502 -5.89 -40.89 -10.60
CA PRO A 502 -4.86 -39.84 -10.58
C PRO A 502 -3.49 -40.35 -11.05
N ALA A 503 -3.18 -40.18 -12.34
CA ALA A 503 -1.96 -40.63 -12.98
C ALA A 503 -1.48 -39.62 -14.03
N GLU A 504 -0.17 -39.58 -14.32
CA GLU A 504 0.41 -38.56 -15.20
C GLU A 504 -0.13 -38.65 -16.64
N ASN A 505 -0.49 -39.86 -17.11
CA ASN A 505 -1.12 -40.07 -18.41
C ASN A 505 -2.57 -39.56 -18.47
N ASN A 506 -3.30 -39.57 -17.35
CA ASN A 506 -4.67 -39.05 -17.20
C ASN A 506 -4.71 -37.55 -16.86
N ALA A 507 -3.56 -36.92 -16.63
CA ALA A 507 -3.50 -35.47 -16.40
C ALA A 507 -3.66 -34.70 -17.71
N HIS A 508 -4.30 -33.54 -17.65
CA HIS A 508 -4.43 -32.64 -18.80
C HIS A 508 -3.17 -31.76 -18.93
N PRO A 509 -2.87 -31.17 -20.11
CA PRO A 509 -3.61 -31.27 -21.38
C PRO A 509 -3.50 -32.64 -22.06
N HIS A 510 -4.60 -33.10 -22.68
CA HIS A 510 -4.56 -34.24 -23.60
C HIS A 510 -4.09 -33.80 -24.97
N ALA A 511 -3.45 -34.70 -25.72
CA ALA A 511 -2.85 -34.39 -27.01
C ALA A 511 -3.23 -35.45 -28.05
N SER A 512 -3.36 -35.05 -29.31
CA SER A 512 -3.44 -35.96 -30.44
C SER A 512 -2.27 -35.69 -31.37
N SER A 513 -1.34 -36.65 -31.47
CA SER A 513 -0.02 -36.46 -32.09
C SER A 513 0.75 -35.28 -31.44
N ASP A 514 1.72 -34.74 -32.15
CA ASP A 514 2.39 -33.46 -31.89
C ASP A 514 1.61 -32.23 -32.40
N ARG A 515 0.35 -32.41 -32.80
CA ARG A 515 -0.43 -31.38 -33.52
C ARG A 515 -1.39 -30.60 -32.62
N VAL A 516 -2.21 -31.26 -31.82
CA VAL A 516 -3.30 -30.63 -31.03
C VAL A 516 -3.14 -30.96 -29.56
N CYS A 517 -3.38 -29.96 -28.69
CA CYS A 517 -3.57 -30.14 -27.25
C CYS A 517 -4.91 -29.54 -26.80
N ILE A 518 -5.57 -30.20 -25.86
CA ILE A 518 -6.83 -29.75 -25.27
C ILE A 518 -6.79 -29.79 -23.74
N VAL A 519 -7.47 -28.84 -23.11
CA VAL A 519 -7.89 -28.88 -21.70
C VAL A 519 -9.41 -28.94 -21.64
N HIS A 520 -9.96 -29.59 -20.62
CA HIS A 520 -11.39 -29.88 -20.53
C HIS A 520 -11.84 -29.90 -19.06
N ASN A 521 -12.93 -29.19 -18.77
CA ASN A 521 -13.66 -29.28 -17.51
C ASN A 521 -15.08 -29.80 -17.78
N GLY A 522 -15.43 -30.95 -17.24
CA GLY A 522 -16.71 -31.57 -17.54
C GLY A 522 -16.63 -33.08 -17.66
N ILE A 523 -17.69 -33.66 -18.21
CA ILE A 523 -17.80 -35.08 -18.57
C ILE A 523 -18.38 -35.15 -19.98
N ILE A 524 -17.71 -35.90 -20.87
CA ILE A 524 -18.27 -36.29 -22.17
C ILE A 524 -18.98 -37.63 -21.99
N GLU A 525 -20.32 -37.62 -22.02
CA GLU A 525 -21.15 -38.79 -21.70
C GLU A 525 -21.08 -39.89 -22.78
N ASN A 526 -20.93 -39.49 -24.04
CA ASN A 526 -20.88 -40.42 -25.18
C ASN A 526 -19.45 -40.80 -25.61
N TYR A 527 -18.45 -40.64 -24.73
CA TYR A 527 -17.04 -40.85 -25.07
C TYR A 527 -16.72 -42.29 -25.52
N GLU A 528 -17.41 -43.31 -25.00
CA GLU A 528 -17.15 -44.72 -25.37
C GLU A 528 -17.41 -44.97 -26.86
N ALA A 529 -18.57 -44.51 -27.35
CA ALA A 529 -18.93 -44.66 -28.76
C ALA A 529 -17.95 -43.91 -29.68
N LEU A 530 -17.60 -42.67 -29.31
CA LEU A 530 -16.64 -41.86 -30.06
C LEU A 530 -15.22 -42.47 -30.04
N ARG A 531 -14.82 -43.06 -28.91
CA ARG A 531 -13.55 -43.75 -28.76
C ARG A 531 -13.46 -44.97 -29.67
N ASP A 532 -14.52 -45.79 -29.73
CA ASP A 532 -14.58 -46.95 -30.60
C ASP A 532 -14.48 -46.58 -32.09
N GLU A 533 -15.14 -45.49 -32.50
CA GLU A 533 -15.00 -44.94 -33.86
C GLU A 533 -13.56 -44.52 -34.18
N LEU A 534 -12.92 -43.78 -33.27
CA LEU A 534 -11.56 -43.29 -33.46
C LEU A 534 -10.52 -44.42 -33.46
N LEU A 535 -10.70 -45.44 -32.61
CA LEU A 535 -9.88 -46.66 -32.63
C LEU A 535 -10.00 -47.38 -33.98
N ALA A 536 -11.21 -47.47 -34.55
CA ALA A 536 -11.44 -48.07 -35.87
C ALA A 536 -10.79 -47.24 -37.01
N GLU A 537 -10.64 -45.93 -36.82
CA GLU A 537 -9.91 -45.03 -37.73
C GLU A 537 -8.37 -45.06 -37.54
N GLY A 538 -7.87 -45.82 -36.56
CA GLY A 538 -6.44 -46.02 -36.31
C GLY A 538 -5.80 -45.05 -35.32
N TYR A 539 -6.59 -44.35 -34.50
CA TYR A 539 -6.07 -43.59 -33.36
C TYR A 539 -5.65 -44.54 -32.23
N GLU A 540 -4.60 -44.18 -31.50
CA GLU A 540 -4.16 -44.87 -30.28
C GLU A 540 -4.49 -43.98 -29.07
N PHE A 541 -5.05 -44.58 -28.02
CA PHE A 541 -5.39 -43.88 -26.78
C PHE A 541 -4.38 -44.26 -25.67
N GLU A 542 -3.81 -43.26 -25.01
CA GLU A 542 -2.82 -43.39 -23.94
C GLU A 542 -3.42 -43.26 -22.53
N SER A 543 -4.69 -42.83 -22.44
CA SER A 543 -5.39 -42.55 -21.19
C SER A 543 -6.71 -43.32 -21.06
N GLU A 544 -7.26 -43.26 -19.85
CA GLU A 544 -8.59 -43.78 -19.51
C GLU A 544 -9.65 -42.66 -19.54
N THR A 545 -9.27 -41.45 -19.93
CA THR A 545 -10.12 -40.27 -19.82
C THR A 545 -11.05 -40.13 -21.03
N ASP A 546 -12.25 -39.62 -20.76
CA ASP A 546 -13.18 -39.10 -21.76
C ASP A 546 -12.55 -37.99 -22.62
N SER A 547 -11.69 -37.19 -22.00
CA SER A 547 -11.09 -35.98 -22.55
C SER A 547 -10.12 -36.22 -23.72
N GLU A 548 -9.40 -37.35 -23.73
CA GLU A 548 -8.53 -37.73 -24.85
C GLU A 548 -9.30 -37.91 -26.16
N THR A 549 -10.53 -38.39 -26.07
CA THR A 549 -11.46 -38.54 -27.21
C THR A 549 -11.67 -37.21 -27.93
N VAL A 550 -11.78 -36.12 -27.19
CA VAL A 550 -11.94 -34.76 -27.75
C VAL A 550 -10.69 -34.34 -28.53
N ALA A 551 -9.48 -34.62 -28.01
CA ALA A 551 -8.23 -34.28 -28.70
C ALA A 551 -8.12 -34.99 -30.06
N HIS A 552 -8.43 -36.28 -30.10
CA HIS A 552 -8.41 -37.07 -31.33
C HIS A 552 -9.51 -36.66 -32.31
N LEU A 553 -10.70 -36.32 -31.82
CA LEU A 553 -11.81 -35.86 -32.64
C LEU A 553 -11.49 -34.52 -33.34
N VAL A 554 -10.84 -33.58 -32.65
CA VAL A 554 -10.35 -32.34 -33.26
C VAL A 554 -9.30 -32.65 -34.33
N ASP A 555 -8.31 -33.50 -34.05
CA ASP A 555 -7.30 -33.89 -35.03
C ASP A 555 -7.89 -34.60 -36.26
N ARG A 556 -8.94 -35.43 -36.07
CA ARG A 556 -9.67 -36.08 -37.17
C ARG A 556 -10.20 -35.05 -38.17
N TYR A 557 -10.79 -33.96 -37.67
CA TYR A 557 -11.31 -32.90 -38.53
C TYR A 557 -10.22 -32.05 -39.17
N LEU A 558 -9.13 -31.77 -38.46
CA LEU A 558 -7.95 -31.11 -39.05
C LEU A 558 -7.33 -31.96 -40.17
N LYS A 559 -7.23 -33.29 -40.01
CA LYS A 559 -6.79 -34.21 -41.07
C LYS A 559 -7.71 -34.21 -42.30
N LYS A 560 -9.00 -33.91 -42.11
CA LYS A 560 -9.98 -33.73 -43.19
C LYS A 560 -9.88 -32.36 -43.89
N GLY A 561 -8.95 -31.50 -43.47
CA GLY A 561 -8.66 -30.20 -44.11
C GLY A 561 -9.48 -29.03 -43.56
N LEU A 562 -10.18 -29.20 -42.45
CA LEU A 562 -10.85 -28.08 -41.77
C LEU A 562 -9.81 -27.22 -41.05
N ASP A 563 -10.12 -25.93 -40.91
CA ASP A 563 -9.33 -25.03 -40.07
C ASP A 563 -9.60 -25.32 -38.57
N LEU A 564 -8.82 -24.73 -37.65
CA LEU A 564 -8.95 -25.03 -36.21
C LEU A 564 -10.33 -24.67 -35.65
N LEU A 565 -10.90 -23.53 -36.05
CA LEU A 565 -12.21 -23.09 -35.58
C LEU A 565 -13.29 -24.07 -36.05
N ASP A 566 -13.28 -24.42 -37.33
CA ASP A 566 -14.25 -25.34 -37.92
C ASP A 566 -14.08 -26.78 -37.40
N ALA A 567 -12.86 -27.22 -37.12
CA ALA A 567 -12.59 -28.52 -36.51
C ALA A 567 -13.18 -28.63 -35.09
N VAL A 568 -13.01 -27.60 -34.26
CA VAL A 568 -13.61 -27.57 -32.91
C VAL A 568 -15.13 -27.42 -32.99
N ARG A 569 -15.65 -26.63 -33.94
CA ARG A 569 -17.09 -26.51 -34.22
C ARG A 569 -17.71 -27.84 -34.64
N ALA A 570 -17.02 -28.63 -35.47
CA ALA A 570 -17.49 -29.95 -35.88
C ALA A 570 -17.38 -30.99 -34.74
N THR A 571 -16.36 -30.87 -33.90
CA THR A 571 -16.16 -31.70 -32.70
C THR A 571 -17.31 -31.50 -31.72
N THR A 572 -17.60 -30.26 -31.32
CA THR A 572 -18.64 -29.92 -30.33
C THR A 572 -20.04 -30.40 -30.72
N LYS A 573 -20.36 -30.50 -32.02
CA LYS A 573 -21.63 -31.07 -32.50
C LYS A 573 -21.81 -32.57 -32.25
N GLN A 574 -20.73 -33.29 -31.93
CA GLN A 574 -20.79 -34.72 -31.61
C GLN A 574 -20.69 -35.02 -30.12
N LEU A 575 -20.39 -34.01 -29.28
CA LEU A 575 -20.21 -34.23 -27.85
C LEU A 575 -21.56 -34.19 -27.14
N GLU A 576 -21.80 -35.17 -26.27
CA GLU A 576 -22.91 -35.17 -25.32
C GLU A 576 -22.36 -35.00 -23.91
N GLY A 577 -23.09 -34.29 -23.05
CA GLY A 577 -22.70 -33.98 -21.68
C GLY A 577 -22.38 -32.50 -21.44
N ALA A 578 -21.78 -32.21 -20.27
CA ALA A 578 -21.39 -30.87 -19.86
C ALA A 578 -19.87 -30.70 -19.93
N TYR A 579 -19.38 -29.76 -20.72
CA TYR A 579 -17.96 -29.50 -20.95
C TYR A 579 -17.62 -28.01 -21.15
N ALA A 580 -16.41 -27.63 -20.74
CA ALA A 580 -15.74 -26.41 -21.19
C ALA A 580 -14.36 -26.82 -21.69
N ILE A 581 -14.05 -26.53 -22.96
CA ILE A 581 -12.81 -26.95 -23.61
C ILE A 581 -11.99 -25.77 -24.09
N GLY A 582 -10.66 -25.89 -24.00
CA GLY A 582 -9.70 -24.96 -24.59
C GLY A 582 -8.70 -25.71 -25.45
N VAL A 583 -8.50 -25.27 -26.69
CA VAL A 583 -7.78 -26.00 -27.73
C VAL A 583 -6.68 -25.14 -28.33
N VAL A 584 -5.47 -25.70 -28.43
CA VAL A 584 -4.34 -25.13 -29.17
C VAL A 584 -3.83 -26.13 -30.21
N ALA A 585 -3.38 -25.62 -31.35
CA ALA A 585 -2.82 -26.46 -32.40
C ALA A 585 -1.52 -25.85 -32.94
N LYS A 586 -0.55 -26.72 -33.23
CA LYS A 586 0.74 -26.38 -33.83
C LYS A 586 0.61 -25.61 -35.15
N ASP A 587 -0.39 -25.97 -35.95
CA ASP A 587 -0.66 -25.37 -37.26
C ASP A 587 -1.40 -24.03 -37.17
N ALA A 588 -1.76 -23.58 -35.96
CA ALA A 588 -2.45 -22.32 -35.69
C ALA A 588 -1.85 -21.62 -34.45
N PRO A 589 -0.56 -21.20 -34.51
CA PRO A 589 0.21 -20.75 -33.34
C PRO A 589 -0.10 -19.32 -32.89
N ASP A 590 -1.16 -18.72 -33.42
CA ASP A 590 -1.59 -17.33 -33.18
C ASP A 590 -3.00 -17.23 -32.55
N ARG A 591 -3.65 -18.38 -32.27
CA ARG A 591 -5.02 -18.43 -31.76
C ARG A 591 -5.29 -19.59 -30.80
N ILE A 592 -6.29 -19.40 -29.94
CA ILE A 592 -6.88 -20.42 -29.05
C ILE A 592 -8.37 -20.50 -29.40
N ILE A 593 -8.91 -21.72 -29.51
CA ILE A 593 -10.36 -21.94 -29.65
C ILE A 593 -10.89 -22.50 -28.34
N ALA A 594 -12.00 -21.96 -27.85
CA ALA A 594 -12.67 -22.45 -26.65
C ALA A 594 -14.16 -22.67 -26.91
N ALA A 595 -14.76 -23.64 -26.24
CA ALA A 595 -16.20 -23.91 -26.34
C ALA A 595 -16.80 -24.20 -24.97
N ARG A 596 -18.05 -23.78 -24.78
CA ARG A 596 -18.80 -23.93 -23.53
C ARG A 596 -20.12 -24.67 -23.76
N ALA A 597 -20.36 -25.73 -22.99
CA ALA A 597 -21.66 -26.37 -22.81
C ALA A 597 -21.79 -26.86 -21.35
N GLY A 598 -22.68 -26.29 -20.54
CA GLY A 598 -22.84 -26.63 -19.13
C GLY A 598 -21.77 -26.00 -18.23
N SER A 599 -20.52 -26.47 -18.32
CA SER A 599 -19.41 -26.01 -17.47
C SER A 599 -19.11 -24.52 -17.66
N PRO A 600 -18.68 -23.77 -16.62
CA PRO A 600 -18.40 -22.34 -16.73
C PRO A 600 -17.11 -22.06 -17.52
N LEU A 601 -17.14 -21.01 -18.33
CA LEU A 601 -16.00 -20.50 -19.09
C LEU A 601 -16.12 -18.98 -19.28
N VAL A 602 -15.03 -18.26 -19.00
CA VAL A 602 -14.95 -16.81 -19.08
C VAL A 602 -13.73 -16.38 -19.88
N VAL A 603 -13.89 -15.31 -20.66
CA VAL A 603 -12.81 -14.68 -21.43
C VAL A 603 -12.33 -13.43 -20.67
N GLY A 604 -11.03 -13.30 -20.45
CA GLY A 604 -10.40 -12.12 -19.87
C GLY A 604 -9.75 -11.25 -20.95
N LYS A 605 -10.05 -9.96 -20.96
CA LYS A 605 -9.57 -9.01 -21.97
C LYS A 605 -8.41 -8.18 -21.43
N GLY A 606 -7.19 -8.40 -21.93
CA GLY A 606 -6.00 -7.65 -21.56
C GLY A 606 -5.69 -6.50 -22.54
N ILE A 607 -4.52 -5.87 -22.35
CA ILE A 607 -3.99 -4.86 -23.28
C ILE A 607 -2.97 -5.55 -24.20
N GLY A 608 -3.34 -5.78 -25.46
CA GLY A 608 -2.50 -6.51 -26.42
C GLY A 608 -2.31 -7.99 -26.09
N GLU A 609 -3.25 -8.58 -25.34
CA GLU A 609 -3.29 -9.97 -24.93
C GLU A 609 -4.71 -10.34 -24.48
N ASN A 610 -5.09 -11.62 -24.59
CA ASN A 610 -6.40 -12.11 -24.19
C ASN A 610 -6.26 -13.49 -23.54
N TYR A 611 -7.22 -13.84 -22.69
CA TYR A 611 -7.16 -15.00 -21.82
C TYR A 611 -8.48 -15.76 -21.77
N ILE A 612 -8.44 -17.04 -21.39
CA ILE A 612 -9.60 -17.84 -20.97
C ILE A 612 -9.32 -18.54 -19.66
N ALA A 613 -10.37 -18.69 -18.86
CA ALA A 613 -10.36 -19.52 -17.67
C ALA A 613 -11.76 -20.03 -17.35
N SER A 614 -11.87 -21.05 -16.51
CA SER A 614 -13.15 -21.50 -15.95
C SER A 614 -13.68 -20.58 -14.85
N ASP A 615 -12.85 -19.66 -14.33
CA ASP A 615 -13.19 -18.74 -13.26
C ASP A 615 -12.40 -17.42 -13.42
N VAL A 616 -13.03 -16.30 -13.09
CA VAL A 616 -12.42 -14.95 -13.10
C VAL A 616 -11.21 -14.86 -12.17
N LEU A 617 -11.18 -15.64 -11.08
CA LEU A 617 -10.08 -15.64 -10.11
C LEU A 617 -8.72 -15.96 -10.75
N ALA A 618 -8.69 -16.84 -11.76
CA ALA A 618 -7.45 -17.21 -12.45
C ALA A 618 -6.83 -16.06 -13.25
N LEU A 619 -7.67 -15.11 -13.69
CA LEU A 619 -7.31 -14.05 -14.61
C LEU A 619 -7.14 -12.68 -13.93
N LYS A 620 -7.55 -12.56 -12.66
CA LYS A 620 -7.41 -11.35 -11.85
C LYS A 620 -5.98 -10.74 -11.86
N PRO A 621 -4.88 -11.52 -11.87
CA PRO A 621 -3.54 -10.94 -11.93
C PRO A 621 -3.20 -10.21 -13.24
N VAL A 622 -4.00 -10.41 -14.30
CA VAL A 622 -3.70 -9.93 -15.64
C VAL A 622 -4.82 -9.08 -16.26
N THR A 623 -6.06 -9.15 -15.76
CA THR A 623 -7.18 -8.30 -16.20
C THR A 623 -8.33 -8.27 -15.20
N ASP A 624 -9.14 -7.21 -15.27
CA ASP A 624 -10.41 -7.00 -14.56
C ASP A 624 -11.63 -6.90 -15.50
N ARG A 625 -11.43 -7.11 -16.81
CA ARG A 625 -12.48 -7.07 -17.84
C ARG A 625 -12.79 -8.46 -18.33
N PHE A 626 -14.06 -8.86 -18.19
CA PHE A 626 -14.50 -10.21 -18.43
C PHE A 626 -15.68 -10.28 -19.41
N ILE A 627 -15.70 -11.30 -20.25
CA ILE A 627 -16.83 -11.67 -21.09
C ILE A 627 -17.27 -13.07 -20.66
N PHE A 628 -18.47 -13.17 -20.10
CA PHE A 628 -19.08 -14.45 -19.75
C PHE A 628 -19.71 -15.07 -20.99
N LEU A 629 -19.24 -16.26 -21.35
CA LEU A 629 -19.80 -17.01 -22.48
C LEU A 629 -21.18 -17.55 -22.10
N GLU A 630 -22.12 -17.62 -23.04
CA GLU A 630 -23.42 -18.27 -22.85
C GLU A 630 -23.35 -19.77 -23.13
N GLU A 631 -24.44 -20.48 -22.83
CA GLU A 631 -24.58 -21.91 -23.12
C GLU A 631 -24.44 -22.15 -24.63
N GLY A 632 -23.50 -23.01 -25.02
CA GLY A 632 -23.25 -23.34 -26.42
C GLY A 632 -22.36 -22.37 -27.19
N ASP A 633 -21.81 -21.34 -26.54
CA ASP A 633 -20.90 -20.39 -27.19
C ASP A 633 -19.56 -21.05 -27.57
N LEU A 634 -19.06 -20.68 -28.77
CA LEU A 634 -17.73 -20.98 -29.29
C LEU A 634 -16.96 -19.67 -29.44
N VAL A 635 -15.70 -19.61 -28.99
CA VAL A 635 -14.87 -18.39 -29.04
C VAL A 635 -13.51 -18.65 -29.70
N GLU A 636 -13.11 -17.77 -30.61
CA GLU A 636 -11.74 -17.65 -31.12
C GLU A 636 -11.05 -16.48 -30.40
N ILE A 637 -9.87 -16.76 -29.85
CA ILE A 637 -9.07 -15.79 -29.10
C ILE A 637 -7.73 -15.63 -29.78
N ARG A 638 -7.43 -14.37 -30.13
CA ARG A 638 -6.15 -13.93 -30.69
C ARG A 638 -5.55 -12.87 -29.78
N LYS A 639 -4.31 -12.47 -30.06
CA LYS A 639 -3.64 -11.40 -29.31
C LYS A 639 -4.43 -10.08 -29.28
N GLU A 640 -4.98 -9.68 -30.43
CA GLU A 640 -5.64 -8.38 -30.61
C GLU A 640 -7.16 -8.47 -30.82
N SER A 641 -7.75 -9.68 -30.87
CA SER A 641 -9.17 -9.85 -31.15
C SER A 641 -9.80 -11.05 -30.44
N ILE A 642 -11.12 -10.93 -30.20
CA ILE A 642 -11.99 -11.95 -29.62
C ILE A 642 -13.24 -12.03 -30.52
N SER A 643 -13.58 -13.23 -30.98
CA SER A 643 -14.76 -13.48 -31.84
C SER A 643 -15.59 -14.62 -31.26
N ILE A 644 -16.91 -14.44 -31.13
CA ILE A 644 -17.82 -15.40 -30.47
C ILE A 644 -18.95 -15.79 -31.42
N TRP A 645 -19.33 -17.07 -31.41
CA TRP A 645 -20.45 -17.63 -32.16
C TRP A 645 -21.39 -18.41 -31.23
N ASN A 646 -22.70 -18.29 -31.45
CA ASN A 646 -23.71 -19.09 -30.75
C ASN A 646 -23.89 -20.49 -31.37
N MET A 647 -24.80 -21.29 -30.82
CA MET A 647 -25.13 -22.65 -31.30
C MET A 647 -25.59 -22.69 -32.77
N ASP A 648 -26.25 -21.63 -33.24
CA ASP A 648 -26.72 -21.49 -34.62
C ASP A 648 -25.60 -21.07 -35.59
N ASN A 649 -24.36 -20.88 -35.08
CA ASN A 649 -23.17 -20.42 -35.80
C ASN A 649 -23.25 -18.95 -36.25
N GLU A 650 -24.10 -18.16 -35.61
CA GLU A 650 -24.19 -16.72 -35.83
C GLU A 650 -23.15 -15.99 -34.99
N SER A 651 -22.52 -14.96 -35.58
CA SER A 651 -21.58 -14.10 -34.85
C SER A 651 -22.34 -13.26 -33.83
N VAL A 652 -21.95 -13.36 -32.57
CA VAL A 652 -22.62 -12.68 -31.44
C VAL A 652 -21.65 -11.79 -30.69
N VAL A 653 -22.17 -10.69 -30.14
CA VAL A 653 -21.43 -9.81 -29.25
C VAL A 653 -21.93 -10.03 -27.84
N ARG A 654 -21.05 -10.50 -26.96
CA ARG A 654 -21.28 -10.59 -25.52
C ARG A 654 -20.68 -9.34 -24.87
N SER A 655 -21.43 -8.67 -24.01
CA SER A 655 -20.94 -7.48 -23.30
C SER A 655 -19.78 -7.83 -22.39
N ASP A 656 -18.71 -7.04 -22.44
CA ASP A 656 -17.68 -7.12 -21.40
C ASP A 656 -18.12 -6.35 -20.16
N VAL A 657 -17.85 -6.94 -19.00
CA VAL A 657 -18.13 -6.34 -17.70
C VAL A 657 -16.82 -6.11 -16.97
N HIS A 658 -16.72 -4.95 -16.34
CA HIS A 658 -15.67 -4.69 -15.37
C HIS A 658 -16.11 -5.30 -14.04
N VAL A 659 -15.30 -6.19 -13.50
CA VAL A 659 -15.62 -6.84 -12.22
C VAL A 659 -14.75 -6.18 -11.15
N GLU A 660 -15.33 -5.21 -10.45
CA GLU A 660 -14.77 -4.64 -9.22
C GLU A 660 -14.88 -5.69 -8.11
N MET A 661 -13.91 -6.60 -8.04
CA MET A 661 -13.77 -7.45 -6.87
C MET A 661 -12.90 -6.71 -5.86
N ALA A 662 -13.40 -6.55 -4.63
CA ALA A 662 -12.62 -6.07 -3.50
C ALA A 662 -11.26 -6.82 -3.41
N HIS A 663 -10.29 -6.26 -2.68
CA HIS A 663 -9.03 -6.94 -2.39
C HIS A 663 -9.33 -8.32 -1.77
N ASP A 664 -9.38 -9.35 -2.62
CA ASP A 664 -9.60 -10.72 -2.20
C ASP A 664 -8.37 -11.14 -1.41
N ASP A 665 -8.54 -11.17 -0.09
CA ASP A 665 -7.58 -11.69 0.86
C ASP A 665 -7.62 -13.23 0.79
N VAL A 666 -7.14 -13.76 -0.33
CA VAL A 666 -6.82 -15.19 -0.52
C VAL A 666 -5.56 -15.55 0.28
N ASP A 667 -4.92 -14.59 0.94
CA ASP A 667 -3.83 -14.86 1.89
C ASP A 667 -4.41 -15.41 3.20
N LYS A 668 -3.62 -16.23 3.89
CA LYS A 668 -3.89 -16.71 5.24
C LYS A 668 -3.63 -15.61 6.28
N GLY A 669 -2.86 -14.58 5.95
CA GLY A 669 -2.51 -13.51 6.86
C GLY A 669 -1.78 -14.04 8.09
N THR A 670 -2.29 -13.78 9.28
CA THR A 670 -1.72 -14.27 10.55
C THR A 670 -2.19 -15.68 10.94
N TYR A 671 -3.10 -16.29 10.18
CA TYR A 671 -3.68 -17.60 10.47
C TYR A 671 -2.87 -18.73 9.83
N ARG A 672 -2.95 -19.94 10.41
CA ARG A 672 -2.21 -21.11 9.90
C ARG A 672 -2.90 -21.78 8.71
N HIS A 673 -4.23 -21.74 8.69
CA HIS A 673 -5.08 -22.39 7.68
C HIS A 673 -6.15 -21.40 7.20
N HIS A 674 -6.62 -21.55 5.96
CA HIS A 674 -7.75 -20.76 5.46
C HIS A 674 -9.01 -21.01 6.29
N MET A 675 -9.31 -22.27 6.63
CA MET A 675 -10.47 -22.58 7.46
C MET A 675 -10.40 -21.87 8.83
N GLN A 676 -9.21 -21.74 9.42
CA GLN A 676 -9.04 -20.98 10.67
C GLN A 676 -9.36 -19.50 10.46
N LYS A 677 -8.78 -18.86 9.44
CA LYS A 677 -9.07 -17.47 9.08
C LYS A 677 -10.58 -17.28 8.89
N GLU A 678 -11.20 -18.13 8.11
CA GLU A 678 -12.61 -18.05 7.73
C GLU A 678 -13.55 -18.22 8.93
N ILE A 679 -13.22 -19.08 9.90
CA ILE A 679 -13.97 -19.18 11.16
C ILE A 679 -13.90 -17.87 11.94
N PHE A 680 -12.71 -17.25 12.04
CA PHE A 680 -12.50 -16.02 12.79
C PHE A 680 -12.99 -14.76 12.05
N GLU A 681 -13.21 -14.83 10.74
CA GLU A 681 -13.82 -13.76 9.94
C GLU A 681 -15.34 -13.64 10.12
N GLN A 682 -16.00 -14.66 10.69
CA GLN A 682 -17.46 -14.71 10.79
C GLN A 682 -18.12 -13.47 11.41
N PRO A 683 -17.60 -12.83 12.48
CA PRO A 683 -18.20 -11.60 13.00
C PRO A 683 -18.29 -10.48 11.95
N ARG A 684 -17.21 -10.27 11.19
CA ARG A 684 -17.16 -9.30 10.10
C ARG A 684 -18.08 -9.71 8.97
N VAL A 685 -18.06 -10.98 8.58
CA VAL A 685 -18.92 -11.51 7.52
C VAL A 685 -20.39 -11.29 7.84
N ILE A 686 -20.83 -11.55 9.07
CA ILE A 686 -22.21 -11.29 9.49
C ILE A 686 -22.56 -9.81 9.36
N HIS A 687 -21.65 -8.91 9.75
CA HIS A 687 -21.84 -7.48 9.54
C HIS A 687 -22.00 -7.14 8.05
N ASP A 688 -21.11 -7.65 7.20
CA ASP A 688 -21.10 -7.43 5.75
C ASP A 688 -22.37 -8.02 5.07
N THR A 689 -22.87 -9.17 5.55
CA THR A 689 -24.14 -9.76 5.10
C THR A 689 -25.34 -8.88 5.45
N LEU A 690 -25.35 -8.23 6.62
CA LEU A 690 -26.46 -7.40 7.08
C LEU A 690 -26.42 -5.96 6.53
N GLU A 691 -25.26 -5.50 6.09
CA GLU A 691 -25.03 -4.13 5.63
C GLU A 691 -25.97 -3.77 4.46
N GLY A 692 -26.66 -2.63 4.60
CA GLY A 692 -27.63 -2.16 3.61
C GLY A 692 -28.92 -2.98 3.50
N ARG A 693 -29.09 -4.05 4.30
CA ARG A 693 -30.27 -4.93 4.30
C ARG A 693 -31.08 -4.87 5.58
N LEU A 694 -30.46 -4.46 6.67
CA LEU A 694 -31.09 -4.38 7.98
C LEU A 694 -31.30 -2.92 8.39
N GLY A 695 -32.57 -2.53 8.61
CA GLY A 695 -32.90 -1.24 9.22
C GLY A 695 -32.77 -1.28 10.74
N ARG A 696 -33.19 -0.20 11.41
CA ARG A 696 -33.17 -0.14 12.88
C ARG A 696 -34.12 -1.14 13.55
N THR A 697 -35.25 -1.46 12.92
CA THR A 697 -36.30 -2.28 13.52
C THR A 697 -36.85 -3.34 12.57
N GLN A 698 -36.40 -3.37 11.31
CA GLN A 698 -37.08 -4.12 10.27
C GLN A 698 -36.10 -4.44 9.13
N VAL A 699 -36.30 -5.56 8.43
CA VAL A 699 -35.54 -5.93 7.21
C VAL A 699 -35.92 -5.01 6.03
N LEU A 700 -34.96 -4.56 5.25
CA LEU A 700 -35.20 -3.69 4.10
C LEU A 700 -35.60 -4.52 2.89
N GLU A 701 -36.79 -4.27 2.33
CA GLU A 701 -37.32 -5.05 1.20
C GLU A 701 -36.45 -4.92 -0.07
N GLY A 702 -35.81 -3.77 -0.25
CA GLY A 702 -34.87 -3.54 -1.36
C GLY A 702 -33.66 -4.49 -1.38
N ALA A 703 -33.37 -5.21 -0.29
CA ALA A 703 -32.28 -6.19 -0.22
C ALA A 703 -32.41 -7.33 -1.24
N PHE A 704 -33.64 -7.64 -1.67
CA PHE A 704 -33.94 -8.73 -2.60
C PHE A 704 -34.15 -8.25 -4.04
N GLY A 705 -34.00 -6.95 -4.31
CA GLY A 705 -34.20 -6.36 -5.63
C GLY A 705 -35.63 -5.88 -5.91
N VAL A 706 -35.80 -5.20 -7.05
CA VAL A 706 -37.03 -4.46 -7.39
C VAL A 706 -38.26 -5.35 -7.62
N ALA A 707 -38.05 -6.60 -8.05
CA ALA A 707 -39.12 -7.56 -8.29
C ALA A 707 -39.59 -8.27 -7.01
N ALA A 708 -38.82 -8.18 -5.93
CA ALA A 708 -39.02 -8.97 -4.72
C ALA A 708 -40.40 -8.77 -4.09
N LYS A 709 -40.87 -7.52 -3.98
CA LYS A 709 -42.17 -7.21 -3.39
C LYS A 709 -43.30 -7.98 -4.09
N ASN A 710 -43.37 -7.89 -5.42
CA ASN A 710 -44.44 -8.51 -6.20
C ASN A 710 -44.40 -10.04 -6.11
N ILE A 711 -43.20 -10.62 -6.13
CA ILE A 711 -43.00 -12.06 -5.99
C ILE A 711 -43.44 -12.50 -4.59
N PHE A 712 -42.88 -11.91 -3.54
CA PHE A 712 -43.15 -12.32 -2.16
C PHE A 712 -44.62 -12.16 -1.75
N ASP A 713 -45.34 -11.16 -2.28
CA ASP A 713 -46.77 -10.94 -2.01
C ASP A 713 -47.66 -12.15 -2.41
N GLN A 714 -47.20 -13.03 -3.31
CA GLN A 714 -47.97 -14.20 -3.78
C GLN A 714 -47.49 -15.53 -3.18
N VAL A 715 -46.31 -15.59 -2.56
CA VAL A 715 -45.70 -16.84 -2.08
C VAL A 715 -46.57 -17.52 -1.01
N GLN A 716 -47.01 -18.76 -1.29
CA GLN A 716 -47.78 -19.61 -0.38
C GLN A 716 -47.01 -20.84 0.13
N GLY A 717 -45.80 -21.08 -0.38
CA GLY A 717 -44.93 -22.18 0.04
C GLY A 717 -43.49 -21.94 -0.39
N VAL A 718 -42.55 -22.67 0.23
CA VAL A 718 -41.12 -22.57 -0.09
C VAL A 718 -40.52 -23.96 -0.31
N MET A 719 -39.78 -24.12 -1.40
CA MET A 719 -38.96 -25.30 -1.69
C MET A 719 -37.49 -24.89 -1.66
N LEU A 720 -36.74 -25.37 -0.67
CA LEU A 720 -35.30 -25.12 -0.53
C LEU A 720 -34.50 -26.30 -1.07
N VAL A 721 -33.57 -26.05 -1.99
CA VAL A 721 -32.75 -27.10 -2.62
C VAL A 721 -31.27 -26.76 -2.55
N ALA A 722 -30.47 -27.69 -2.06
CA ALA A 722 -29.02 -27.52 -1.89
C ALA A 722 -28.30 -28.86 -1.70
N CYS A 723 -26.96 -28.82 -1.59
CA CYS A 723 -26.12 -29.97 -1.25
C CYS A 723 -25.27 -29.69 0.00
N GLY A 724 -24.88 -30.75 0.73
CA GLY A 724 -23.91 -30.69 1.83
C GLY A 724 -24.25 -29.67 2.93
N THR A 725 -23.27 -28.86 3.33
CA THR A 725 -23.43 -27.80 4.34
C THR A 725 -24.58 -26.82 4.01
N SER A 726 -24.78 -26.46 2.74
CA SER A 726 -25.89 -25.56 2.32
C SER A 726 -27.27 -26.20 2.54
N TYR A 727 -27.38 -27.53 2.42
CA TYR A 727 -28.60 -28.28 2.73
C TYR A 727 -28.93 -28.23 4.23
N TYR A 728 -27.93 -28.25 5.11
CA TYR A 728 -28.18 -28.09 6.54
C TYR A 728 -28.62 -26.67 6.91
N ALA A 729 -28.14 -25.64 6.20
CA ALA A 729 -28.62 -24.27 6.40
C ALA A 729 -30.11 -24.15 6.02
N ALA A 730 -30.48 -24.71 4.87
CA ALA A 730 -31.88 -24.82 4.44
C ALA A 730 -32.74 -25.61 5.45
N SER A 731 -32.19 -26.69 6.01
CA SER A 731 -32.87 -27.50 7.03
C SER A 731 -33.15 -26.73 8.33
N VAL A 732 -32.30 -25.78 8.72
CA VAL A 732 -32.61 -24.84 9.82
C VAL A 732 -33.74 -23.91 9.41
N ALA A 733 -33.64 -23.29 8.23
CA ALA A 733 -34.62 -22.33 7.74
C ALA A 733 -36.03 -22.90 7.60
N ARG A 734 -36.18 -24.20 7.32
CA ARG A 734 -37.49 -24.87 7.35
C ARG A 734 -38.24 -24.65 8.66
N TYR A 735 -37.57 -24.85 9.79
CA TYR A 735 -38.18 -24.64 11.10
C TYR A 735 -38.59 -23.17 11.28
N TRP A 736 -37.74 -22.23 10.86
CA TRP A 736 -38.05 -20.80 10.96
C TRP A 736 -39.23 -20.39 10.09
N ILE A 737 -39.30 -20.86 8.85
CA ILE A 737 -40.39 -20.54 7.93
C ILE A 737 -41.71 -21.13 8.43
N GLU A 738 -41.73 -22.40 8.84
CA GLU A 738 -42.95 -23.02 9.36
C GLU A 738 -43.42 -22.36 10.68
N GLU A 739 -42.50 -22.01 11.58
CA GLU A 739 -42.83 -21.43 12.89
C GLU A 739 -43.20 -19.94 12.81
N LEU A 740 -42.47 -19.14 12.04
CA LEU A 740 -42.61 -17.67 12.01
C LEU A 740 -43.49 -17.15 10.86
N VAL A 741 -43.57 -17.91 9.76
CA VAL A 741 -44.36 -17.53 8.57
C VAL A 741 -45.64 -18.36 8.51
N GLY A 742 -45.63 -19.62 8.97
CA GLY A 742 -46.82 -20.47 8.96
C GLY A 742 -47.20 -21.03 7.59
N ILE A 743 -46.26 -21.05 6.64
CA ILE A 743 -46.44 -21.66 5.31
C ILE A 743 -45.63 -22.96 5.15
N PRO A 744 -46.06 -23.89 4.28
CA PRO A 744 -45.31 -25.13 4.03
C PRO A 744 -43.90 -24.84 3.52
N CYS A 745 -42.90 -25.48 4.13
CA CYS A 745 -41.51 -25.41 3.69
C CYS A 745 -40.92 -26.82 3.50
N GLN A 746 -40.42 -27.10 2.30
CA GLN A 746 -39.73 -28.35 1.99
C GLN A 746 -38.24 -28.09 1.77
N VAL A 747 -37.41 -29.05 2.17
CA VAL A 747 -35.96 -29.01 1.98
C VAL A 747 -35.54 -30.32 1.34
N GLU A 748 -34.74 -30.24 0.28
CA GLU A 748 -34.33 -31.42 -0.46
C GLU A 748 -32.87 -31.37 -0.90
N ILE A 749 -32.25 -32.54 -0.96
CA ILE A 749 -30.92 -32.72 -1.54
C ILE A 749 -31.06 -32.62 -3.06
N ALA A 750 -30.29 -31.74 -3.70
CA ALA A 750 -30.48 -31.41 -5.11
C ALA A 750 -30.37 -32.61 -6.06
N SER A 751 -29.48 -33.56 -5.77
CA SER A 751 -29.31 -34.79 -6.56
C SER A 751 -30.58 -35.64 -6.57
N GLU A 752 -31.28 -35.76 -5.43
CA GLU A 752 -32.53 -36.52 -5.34
C GLU A 752 -33.70 -35.81 -6.02
N PHE A 753 -33.75 -34.47 -5.91
CA PHE A 753 -34.78 -33.66 -6.57
C PHE A 753 -34.73 -33.83 -8.10
N ARG A 754 -33.53 -33.84 -8.68
CA ARG A 754 -33.29 -33.92 -10.12
C ARG A 754 -33.85 -35.21 -10.76
N TYR A 755 -33.77 -36.33 -10.05
CA TYR A 755 -34.03 -37.66 -10.64
C TYR A 755 -35.41 -38.25 -10.37
N ARG A 756 -36.26 -37.54 -9.60
CA ARG A 756 -37.62 -38.00 -9.31
C ARG A 756 -38.67 -37.12 -9.95
N LYS A 757 -39.88 -37.67 -10.09
CA LYS A 757 -41.04 -36.86 -10.43
C LYS A 757 -41.44 -36.00 -9.23
N VAL A 758 -41.33 -34.68 -9.39
CA VAL A 758 -41.69 -33.70 -8.35
C VAL A 758 -43.14 -33.23 -8.54
N SER A 759 -43.86 -33.09 -7.43
CA SER A 759 -45.19 -32.47 -7.39
C SER A 759 -45.03 -31.03 -6.91
N VAL A 760 -45.28 -30.04 -7.78
CA VAL A 760 -45.10 -28.62 -7.46
C VAL A 760 -46.35 -28.08 -6.75
N PRO A 761 -46.25 -27.62 -5.49
CA PRO A 761 -47.37 -26.97 -4.82
C PRO A 761 -47.64 -25.58 -5.41
N THR A 762 -48.88 -25.10 -5.26
CA THR A 762 -49.31 -23.79 -5.77
C THR A 762 -48.46 -22.66 -5.19
N ASP A 763 -48.13 -21.67 -6.03
CA ASP A 763 -47.44 -20.42 -5.66
C ASP A 763 -46.20 -20.62 -4.78
N THR A 764 -45.40 -21.66 -5.10
CA THR A 764 -44.21 -22.03 -4.34
C THR A 764 -42.96 -21.33 -4.87
N LEU A 765 -42.25 -20.64 -3.97
CA LEU A 765 -40.93 -20.08 -4.23
C LEU A 765 -39.88 -21.19 -4.21
N PHE A 766 -39.12 -21.33 -5.29
CA PHE A 766 -37.99 -22.25 -5.37
C PHE A 766 -36.70 -21.52 -4.99
N VAL A 767 -36.04 -21.97 -3.93
CA VAL A 767 -34.87 -21.31 -3.35
C VAL A 767 -33.66 -22.24 -3.41
N THR A 768 -32.61 -21.84 -4.12
CA THR A 768 -31.34 -22.56 -4.14
C THR A 768 -30.33 -21.94 -3.20
N LEU A 769 -29.54 -22.76 -2.53
CA LEU A 769 -28.43 -22.32 -1.70
C LEU A 769 -27.13 -22.94 -2.21
N SER A 770 -26.17 -22.10 -2.59
CA SER A 770 -24.86 -22.56 -3.01
C SER A 770 -23.80 -21.50 -2.73
N GLN A 771 -22.69 -21.88 -2.09
CA GLN A 771 -21.57 -20.96 -1.89
C GLN A 771 -20.94 -20.56 -3.23
N SER A 772 -20.73 -21.53 -4.15
CA SER A 772 -20.07 -21.27 -5.43
C SER A 772 -21.02 -20.79 -6.52
N GLY A 773 -22.31 -21.15 -6.43
CA GLY A 773 -23.29 -20.95 -7.50
C GLY A 773 -23.05 -21.81 -8.74
N GLU A 774 -22.16 -22.81 -8.65
CA GLU A 774 -21.76 -23.70 -9.74
C GLU A 774 -21.90 -25.19 -9.36
N THR A 775 -22.52 -25.52 -8.22
CA THR A 775 -22.77 -26.92 -7.84
C THR A 775 -23.69 -27.59 -8.87
N ALA A 776 -23.20 -28.63 -9.55
CA ALA A 776 -23.86 -29.21 -10.73
C ALA A 776 -25.31 -29.64 -10.44
N ASP A 777 -25.52 -30.43 -9.38
CA ASP A 777 -26.87 -30.91 -9.00
C ASP A 777 -27.83 -29.77 -8.67
N THR A 778 -27.36 -28.74 -7.95
CA THR A 778 -28.21 -27.61 -7.56
C THR A 778 -28.56 -26.74 -8.77
N LEU A 779 -27.63 -26.58 -9.72
CA LEU A 779 -27.87 -25.83 -10.95
C LEU A 779 -28.85 -26.59 -11.86
N ALA A 780 -28.69 -27.92 -11.96
CA ALA A 780 -29.64 -28.77 -12.67
C ALA A 780 -31.04 -28.71 -12.04
N ALA A 781 -31.14 -28.76 -10.70
CA ALA A 781 -32.40 -28.63 -10.00
C ALA A 781 -33.08 -27.26 -10.25
N LEU A 782 -32.31 -26.16 -10.30
CA LEU A 782 -32.82 -24.83 -10.67
C LEU A 782 -33.41 -24.82 -12.08
N ARG A 783 -32.71 -25.40 -13.05
CA ARG A 783 -33.17 -25.49 -14.44
C ARG A 783 -34.46 -26.31 -14.55
N ILE A 784 -34.51 -27.47 -13.88
CA ILE A 784 -35.72 -28.31 -13.82
C ILE A 784 -36.88 -27.57 -13.15
N ALA A 785 -36.64 -26.83 -12.06
CA ALA A 785 -37.69 -26.08 -11.37
C ALA A 785 -38.38 -25.05 -12.28
N LYS A 786 -37.61 -24.42 -13.18
CA LYS A 786 -38.18 -23.50 -14.19
C LYS A 786 -39.08 -24.20 -15.19
N GLU A 787 -38.75 -25.43 -15.59
CA GLU A 787 -39.58 -26.23 -16.50
C GLU A 787 -40.84 -26.77 -15.81
N LEU A 788 -40.74 -27.10 -14.52
CA LEU A 788 -41.84 -27.64 -13.73
C LEU A 788 -42.87 -26.59 -13.28
N GLY A 789 -42.63 -25.31 -13.55
CA GLY A 789 -43.58 -24.23 -13.28
C GLY A 789 -43.66 -23.79 -11.82
N PHE A 790 -42.54 -23.82 -11.09
CA PHE A 790 -42.44 -23.09 -9.82
C PHE A 790 -42.73 -21.60 -10.04
N TYR A 791 -43.30 -20.93 -9.03
CA TYR A 791 -43.81 -19.56 -9.19
C TYR A 791 -42.70 -18.54 -9.47
N ALA A 792 -41.59 -18.65 -8.74
CA ALA A 792 -40.40 -17.85 -8.92
C ALA A 792 -39.18 -18.58 -8.36
N THR A 793 -37.99 -18.15 -8.79
CA THR A 793 -36.70 -18.70 -8.36
C THR A 793 -35.86 -17.65 -7.61
N LEU A 794 -35.30 -18.02 -6.46
CA LEU A 794 -34.37 -17.20 -5.68
C LEU A 794 -33.08 -17.98 -5.43
N THR A 795 -31.93 -17.41 -5.79
CA THR A 795 -30.62 -17.96 -5.41
C THR A 795 -30.02 -17.20 -4.24
N ILE A 796 -29.62 -17.91 -3.17
CA ILE A 796 -28.75 -17.38 -2.11
C ILE A 796 -27.33 -17.88 -2.38
N CYS A 797 -26.42 -16.96 -2.77
CA CYS A 797 -25.09 -17.32 -3.27
C CYS A 797 -24.00 -16.37 -2.78
N ASN A 798 -22.73 -16.77 -2.85
CA ASN A 798 -21.59 -15.91 -2.54
C ASN A 798 -20.90 -15.31 -3.78
N VAL A 799 -21.05 -15.94 -4.94
CA VAL A 799 -20.37 -15.54 -6.19
C VAL A 799 -21.34 -14.79 -7.11
N PRO A 800 -21.24 -13.45 -7.25
CA PRO A 800 -22.23 -12.64 -7.98
C PRO A 800 -22.31 -12.99 -9.46
N THR A 801 -21.20 -13.46 -10.02
CA THR A 801 -21.07 -13.78 -11.43
C THR A 801 -21.40 -15.24 -11.75
N SER A 802 -21.89 -16.02 -10.78
CA SER A 802 -22.15 -17.45 -10.96
C SER A 802 -23.36 -17.77 -11.83
N SER A 803 -23.41 -19.00 -12.35
CA SER A 803 -24.49 -19.50 -13.21
C SER A 803 -25.85 -19.43 -12.53
N MET A 804 -25.98 -19.89 -11.27
CA MET A 804 -27.26 -19.83 -10.55
C MET A 804 -27.78 -18.40 -10.36
N VAL A 805 -26.89 -17.43 -10.08
CA VAL A 805 -27.27 -16.02 -9.91
C VAL A 805 -27.81 -15.44 -11.22
N ARG A 806 -27.14 -15.69 -12.34
CA ARG A 806 -27.60 -15.23 -13.67
C ARG A 806 -28.89 -15.91 -14.11
N GLU A 807 -29.08 -17.16 -13.71
CA GLU A 807 -30.24 -17.96 -14.08
C GLU A 807 -31.42 -17.82 -13.11
N SER A 808 -31.38 -17.03 -12.04
CA SER A 808 -32.53 -16.90 -11.11
C SER A 808 -33.34 -15.61 -11.33
N ASP A 809 -34.62 -15.61 -10.95
CA ASP A 809 -35.46 -14.40 -11.00
C ASP A 809 -35.02 -13.38 -9.95
N LEU A 810 -34.62 -13.87 -8.77
CA LEU A 810 -34.06 -13.10 -7.67
C LEU A 810 -32.72 -13.72 -7.25
N ALA A 811 -31.82 -12.89 -6.75
CA ALA A 811 -30.58 -13.34 -6.13
C ALA A 811 -30.28 -12.51 -4.87
N LEU A 812 -29.83 -13.19 -3.82
CA LEU A 812 -29.35 -12.58 -2.59
C LEU A 812 -27.90 -13.03 -2.35
N MET A 813 -26.99 -12.05 -2.30
CA MET A 813 -25.57 -12.31 -2.16
C MET A 813 -25.18 -12.40 -0.69
N ILE A 814 -24.58 -13.50 -0.21
CA ILE A 814 -24.25 -13.62 1.22
C ILE A 814 -23.10 -12.71 1.68
N GLN A 815 -22.33 -12.12 0.75
CA GLN A 815 -21.23 -11.18 1.03
C GLN A 815 -20.16 -11.73 2.00
N ALA A 816 -19.89 -13.03 1.99
CA ALA A 816 -18.90 -13.65 2.89
C ALA A 816 -17.44 -13.44 2.44
N GLY A 817 -17.23 -12.79 1.29
CA GLY A 817 -15.94 -12.75 0.61
C GLY A 817 -15.49 -14.13 0.13
N THR A 818 -14.31 -14.22 -0.46
CA THR A 818 -13.78 -15.50 -0.96
C THR A 818 -13.59 -16.51 0.18
N GLU A 819 -14.13 -17.73 0.03
CA GLU A 819 -13.96 -18.87 0.96
C GLU A 819 -13.15 -19.95 0.23
N VAL A 820 -11.93 -20.17 0.71
CA VAL A 820 -10.90 -21.04 0.12
C VAL A 820 -10.92 -22.43 0.75
N GLY A 821 -11.09 -22.54 2.07
CA GLY A 821 -11.10 -23.82 2.76
C GLY A 821 -12.20 -24.72 2.23
N VAL A 822 -11.91 -25.99 1.91
CA VAL A 822 -12.89 -26.92 1.32
C VAL A 822 -14.14 -27.04 2.20
N ALA A 823 -13.95 -27.25 3.50
CA ALA A 823 -15.03 -27.28 4.48
C ALA A 823 -15.60 -25.86 4.70
N SER A 824 -16.86 -25.65 4.30
CA SER A 824 -17.52 -24.35 4.44
C SER A 824 -17.72 -23.95 5.91
N THR A 825 -17.53 -22.66 6.21
CA THR A 825 -17.64 -22.10 7.57
C THR A 825 -18.44 -20.79 7.57
N LYS A 826 -17.83 -19.68 7.15
CA LYS A 826 -18.46 -18.36 7.08
C LYS A 826 -19.60 -18.29 6.08
N ALA A 827 -19.55 -19.08 5.00
CA ALA A 827 -20.67 -19.12 4.07
C ALA A 827 -21.91 -19.77 4.69
N PHE A 828 -21.77 -20.74 5.61
CA PHE A 828 -22.90 -21.34 6.31
C PHE A 828 -23.60 -20.35 7.25
N THR A 829 -22.85 -19.60 8.06
CA THR A 829 -23.43 -18.61 8.99
C THR A 829 -24.01 -17.40 8.26
N ALA A 830 -23.40 -16.98 7.15
CA ALA A 830 -23.96 -15.97 6.27
C ALA A 830 -25.25 -16.46 5.57
N GLN A 831 -25.29 -17.70 5.07
CA GLN A 831 -26.50 -18.30 4.51
C GLN A 831 -27.65 -18.36 5.53
N LEU A 832 -27.37 -18.78 6.77
CA LEU A 832 -28.39 -18.77 7.83
C LEU A 832 -28.90 -17.36 8.12
N THR A 833 -28.02 -16.35 8.06
CA THR A 833 -28.39 -14.95 8.26
C THR A 833 -29.31 -14.45 7.15
N ASP A 834 -28.97 -14.71 5.90
CA ASP A 834 -29.80 -14.36 4.74
C ASP A 834 -31.13 -15.13 4.71
N LEU A 835 -31.14 -16.40 5.14
CA LEU A 835 -32.38 -17.17 5.32
C LEU A 835 -33.27 -16.60 6.42
N MET A 836 -32.70 -16.06 7.50
CA MET A 836 -33.47 -15.33 8.51
C MET A 836 -34.06 -14.04 7.93
N LEU A 837 -33.31 -13.29 7.11
CA LEU A 837 -33.85 -12.12 6.41
C LEU A 837 -35.01 -12.50 5.48
N LEU A 838 -34.88 -13.59 4.73
CA LEU A 838 -35.96 -14.12 3.88
C LEU A 838 -37.17 -14.52 4.73
N THR A 839 -36.95 -15.20 5.84
CA THR A 839 -38.02 -15.63 6.76
C THR A 839 -38.80 -14.44 7.30
N LEU A 840 -38.11 -13.40 7.78
CA LEU A 840 -38.75 -12.17 8.28
C LEU A 840 -39.53 -11.46 7.16
N MET A 841 -38.97 -11.42 5.94
CA MET A 841 -39.62 -10.79 4.79
C MET A 841 -40.92 -11.48 4.37
N LEU A 842 -40.92 -12.81 4.35
CA LEU A 842 -42.13 -13.61 4.11
C LEU A 842 -43.10 -13.49 5.29
N GLY A 843 -42.59 -13.55 6.53
CA GLY A 843 -43.39 -13.47 7.76
C GLY A 843 -44.28 -12.24 7.83
N ARG A 844 -43.81 -11.08 7.35
CA ARG A 844 -44.63 -9.85 7.26
C ARG A 844 -45.93 -10.02 6.49
N ARG A 845 -45.97 -10.95 5.54
CA ARG A 845 -47.15 -11.22 4.69
C ARG A 845 -48.08 -12.26 5.31
N HIS A 846 -47.58 -13.02 6.28
CA HIS A 846 -48.25 -14.16 6.88
C HIS A 846 -48.46 -14.04 8.39
N GLY A 847 -48.42 -12.82 8.93
CA GLY A 847 -48.86 -12.52 10.30
C GLY A 847 -47.76 -12.36 11.35
N LEU A 848 -46.48 -12.22 10.94
CA LEU A 848 -45.40 -11.85 11.85
C LEU A 848 -45.67 -10.48 12.49
N THR A 849 -45.63 -10.41 13.82
CA THR A 849 -45.87 -9.16 14.55
C THR A 849 -44.66 -8.21 14.42
N PRO A 850 -44.87 -6.88 14.29
CA PRO A 850 -43.79 -5.90 14.27
C PRO A 850 -42.87 -5.94 15.50
N GLU A 851 -43.41 -6.32 16.67
CA GLU A 851 -42.65 -6.44 17.92
C GLU A 851 -41.64 -7.58 17.85
N LEU A 852 -42.08 -8.77 17.40
CA LEU A 852 -41.19 -9.92 17.21
C LEU A 852 -40.16 -9.68 16.10
N GLU A 853 -40.55 -9.03 14.99
CA GLU A 853 -39.58 -8.65 13.97
C GLU A 853 -38.51 -7.72 14.55
N LYS A 854 -38.93 -6.69 15.31
CA LYS A 854 -38.00 -5.76 15.95
C LYS A 854 -37.05 -6.45 16.93
N GLU A 855 -37.54 -7.42 17.70
CA GLU A 855 -36.72 -8.22 18.61
C GLU A 855 -35.65 -9.02 17.85
N LEU A 856 -36.04 -9.72 16.79
CA LEU A 856 -35.12 -10.51 15.97
C LEU A 856 -34.11 -9.63 15.22
N VAL A 857 -34.54 -8.48 14.70
CA VAL A 857 -33.66 -7.48 14.08
C VAL A 857 -32.64 -6.95 15.07
N GLN A 858 -33.05 -6.66 16.31
CA GLN A 858 -32.10 -6.28 17.37
C GLN A 858 -31.11 -7.41 17.67
N GLY A 859 -31.56 -8.66 17.71
CA GLY A 859 -30.68 -9.81 17.86
C GLY A 859 -29.65 -9.92 16.72
N LEU A 860 -30.07 -9.72 15.48
CA LEU A 860 -29.18 -9.72 14.30
C LEU A 860 -28.11 -8.63 14.38
N HIS A 861 -28.44 -7.41 14.82
CA HIS A 861 -27.47 -6.33 15.04
C HIS A 861 -26.39 -6.69 16.06
N HIS A 862 -26.70 -7.49 17.08
CA HIS A 862 -25.75 -7.91 18.11
C HIS A 862 -24.98 -9.19 17.75
N LEU A 863 -25.37 -9.88 16.69
CA LEU A 863 -24.90 -11.24 16.38
C LEU A 863 -23.38 -11.31 16.20
N GLY A 864 -22.77 -10.33 15.53
CA GLY A 864 -21.33 -10.26 15.34
C GLY A 864 -20.56 -10.27 16.68
N GLY A 865 -20.97 -9.44 17.63
CA GLY A 865 -20.34 -9.38 18.96
C GLY A 865 -20.55 -10.66 19.78
N VAL A 866 -21.68 -11.35 19.62
CA VAL A 866 -21.91 -12.66 20.26
C VAL A 866 -20.97 -13.72 19.69
N ILE A 867 -20.74 -13.72 18.37
CA ILE A 867 -19.80 -14.64 17.73
C ILE A 867 -18.36 -14.34 18.16
N GLU A 868 -17.96 -13.07 18.31
CA GLU A 868 -16.65 -12.71 18.87
C GLU A 868 -16.45 -13.28 20.27
N GLU A 869 -17.48 -13.22 21.12
CA GLU A 869 -17.43 -13.81 22.45
C GLU A 869 -17.27 -15.34 22.39
N VAL A 870 -17.92 -16.03 21.44
CA VAL A 870 -17.70 -17.47 21.22
C VAL A 870 -16.28 -17.76 20.74
N LEU A 871 -15.74 -16.96 19.80
CA LEU A 871 -14.38 -17.14 19.30
C LEU A 871 -13.33 -16.96 20.39
N SER A 872 -13.61 -16.18 21.44
CA SER A 872 -12.75 -16.07 22.62
C SER A 872 -12.57 -17.40 23.39
N LEU A 873 -13.46 -18.37 23.17
CA LEU A 873 -13.39 -19.72 23.74
C LEU A 873 -12.44 -20.65 23.00
N ASP A 874 -11.72 -20.18 21.97
CA ASP A 874 -10.79 -20.96 21.15
C ASP A 874 -9.83 -21.82 21.99
N SER A 875 -9.20 -21.23 23.00
CA SER A 875 -8.26 -21.94 23.89
C SER A 875 -8.92 -23.05 24.71
N VAL A 876 -10.18 -22.86 25.13
CA VAL A 876 -10.96 -23.86 25.87
C VAL A 876 -11.31 -25.03 24.95
N ILE A 877 -11.73 -24.72 23.72
CA ILE A 877 -12.10 -25.72 22.71
C ILE A 877 -10.87 -26.48 22.20
N HIS A 878 -9.71 -25.82 22.11
CA HIS A 878 -8.44 -26.47 21.82
C HIS A 878 -8.09 -27.56 22.84
N ASN A 879 -8.14 -27.23 24.14
CA ASN A 879 -7.92 -28.20 25.21
C ASN A 879 -8.97 -29.33 25.21
N LEU A 880 -10.20 -29.03 24.80
CA LEU A 880 -11.26 -30.02 24.64
C LEU A 880 -10.96 -31.01 23.51
N ALA A 881 -10.42 -30.52 22.39
CA ALA A 881 -10.11 -31.31 21.20
C ALA A 881 -9.08 -32.42 21.47
N GLU A 882 -8.18 -32.25 22.45
CA GLU A 882 -7.23 -33.29 22.87
C GLU A 882 -7.94 -34.61 23.26
N ARG A 883 -9.17 -34.53 23.78
CA ARG A 883 -9.96 -35.71 24.16
C ARG A 883 -10.51 -36.52 22.98
N PHE A 884 -10.34 -36.01 21.76
CA PHE A 884 -10.79 -36.64 20.53
C PHE A 884 -9.65 -37.23 19.70
N MET A 885 -8.38 -37.08 20.12
CA MET A 885 -7.22 -37.55 19.35
C MET A 885 -7.28 -39.05 19.04
N ASP A 886 -7.55 -39.87 20.06
CA ASP A 886 -7.61 -41.33 19.94
C ASP A 886 -9.01 -41.85 19.56
N LYS A 887 -9.93 -40.96 19.17
CA LYS A 887 -11.30 -41.32 18.85
C LYS A 887 -11.48 -41.57 17.36
N HIS A 888 -12.26 -42.60 17.05
CA HIS A 888 -12.63 -43.00 15.70
C HIS A 888 -14.10 -42.71 15.38
N HIS A 889 -14.92 -42.51 16.41
CA HIS A 889 -16.36 -42.25 16.30
C HIS A 889 -16.73 -41.02 17.15
N ALA A 890 -17.81 -40.34 16.77
CA ALA A 890 -18.42 -39.29 17.58
C ALA A 890 -19.90 -39.14 17.23
N LEU A 891 -20.74 -38.88 18.23
CA LEU A 891 -22.16 -38.55 18.01
C LEU A 891 -22.43 -37.08 18.29
N PHE A 892 -23.20 -36.42 17.43
CA PHE A 892 -23.66 -35.05 17.61
C PHE A 892 -25.17 -35.03 17.82
N LEU A 893 -25.63 -34.40 18.90
CA LEU A 893 -27.04 -34.39 19.30
C LEU A 893 -27.59 -32.96 19.32
N GLY A 894 -28.76 -32.80 18.71
CA GLY A 894 -29.52 -31.56 18.73
C GLY A 894 -31.03 -31.82 18.65
N ARG A 895 -31.84 -30.81 18.94
CA ARG A 895 -33.31 -30.88 18.88
C ARG A 895 -33.89 -29.63 18.24
N GLY A 896 -34.96 -29.79 17.46
CA GLY A 896 -35.55 -28.67 16.69
C GLY A 896 -34.53 -28.09 15.70
N THR A 897 -34.42 -26.76 15.67
CA THR A 897 -33.44 -26.02 14.84
C THR A 897 -31.99 -26.41 15.10
N MET A 898 -31.68 -27.00 16.26
CA MET A 898 -30.33 -27.47 16.59
C MET A 898 -30.00 -28.86 16.03
N PHE A 899 -30.97 -29.63 15.53
CA PHE A 899 -30.67 -30.91 14.88
C PHE A 899 -29.84 -30.72 13.60
N PRO A 900 -30.22 -29.84 12.65
CA PRO A 900 -29.36 -29.53 11.50
C PRO A 900 -27.99 -28.96 11.90
N VAL A 901 -27.89 -28.20 13.00
CA VAL A 901 -26.60 -27.71 13.52
C VAL A 901 -25.71 -28.85 14.00
N ALA A 902 -26.29 -29.85 14.68
CA ALA A 902 -25.58 -31.07 15.06
C ALA A 902 -25.12 -31.87 13.83
N MET A 903 -25.94 -31.95 12.78
CA MET A 903 -25.56 -32.58 11.51
C MET A 903 -24.40 -31.85 10.83
N GLU A 904 -24.40 -30.51 10.82
CA GLU A 904 -23.31 -29.71 10.29
C GLU A 904 -22.02 -29.92 11.10
N GLY A 905 -22.08 -29.92 12.44
CA GLY A 905 -20.91 -30.22 13.28
C GLY A 905 -20.33 -31.61 13.02
N ALA A 906 -21.19 -32.63 12.85
CA ALA A 906 -20.77 -33.97 12.47
C ALA A 906 -20.14 -33.98 11.07
N LEU A 907 -20.72 -33.26 10.11
CA LEU A 907 -20.15 -33.15 8.76
C LEU A 907 -18.75 -32.51 8.81
N LYS A 908 -18.57 -31.38 9.50
CA LYS A 908 -17.25 -30.74 9.66
C LYS A 908 -16.23 -31.68 10.28
N LEU A 909 -16.58 -32.34 11.39
CA LEU A 909 -15.64 -33.25 12.04
C LEU A 909 -15.25 -34.41 11.10
N LYS A 910 -16.21 -34.94 10.34
CA LYS A 910 -15.98 -36.02 9.36
C LYS A 910 -15.10 -35.58 8.20
N GLU A 911 -15.36 -34.41 7.61
CA GLU A 911 -14.65 -33.89 6.44
C GLU A 911 -13.16 -33.68 6.72
N ILE A 912 -12.83 -33.00 7.82
CA ILE A 912 -11.45 -32.53 8.04
C ILE A 912 -10.64 -33.41 8.99
N SER A 913 -11.27 -34.16 9.91
CA SER A 913 -10.54 -35.04 10.85
C SER A 913 -10.60 -36.53 10.50
N TYR A 914 -11.48 -36.91 9.58
CA TYR A 914 -11.78 -38.29 9.20
C TYR A 914 -12.30 -39.18 10.34
N ILE A 915 -12.72 -38.59 11.47
CA ILE A 915 -13.50 -39.29 12.50
C ILE A 915 -14.87 -39.61 11.91
N HIS A 916 -15.36 -40.82 12.15
CA HIS A 916 -16.72 -41.19 11.80
C HIS A 916 -17.70 -40.49 12.74
N ALA A 917 -18.05 -39.26 12.38
CA ALA A 917 -19.01 -38.44 13.12
C ALA A 917 -20.40 -38.53 12.51
N GLU A 918 -21.41 -38.70 13.35
CA GLU A 918 -22.82 -38.80 12.93
C GLU A 918 -23.72 -37.90 13.78
N GLY A 919 -24.62 -37.18 13.13
CA GLY A 919 -25.60 -36.33 13.80
C GLY A 919 -26.94 -37.05 13.96
N TYR A 920 -27.58 -36.88 15.11
CA TYR A 920 -28.90 -37.45 15.38
C TYR A 920 -29.82 -36.42 16.03
N PRO A 921 -31.13 -36.45 15.72
CA PRO A 921 -32.10 -35.77 16.55
C PRO A 921 -32.14 -36.48 17.90
N ALA A 922 -31.92 -35.73 18.98
CA ALA A 922 -31.66 -36.31 20.31
C ALA A 922 -32.75 -37.31 20.79
N GLY A 923 -34.00 -37.10 20.39
CA GLY A 923 -35.12 -37.98 20.73
C GLY A 923 -35.09 -39.36 20.06
N GLU A 924 -34.39 -39.50 18.92
CA GLU A 924 -34.31 -40.76 18.17
C GLU A 924 -33.26 -41.72 18.72
N LEU A 925 -32.41 -41.27 19.64
CA LEU A 925 -31.29 -42.06 20.12
C LEU A 925 -31.76 -43.43 20.66
N LYS A 926 -32.83 -43.44 21.46
CA LYS A 926 -33.42 -44.66 22.03
C LYS A 926 -34.03 -45.63 21.00
N HIS A 927 -34.19 -45.23 19.75
CA HIS A 927 -34.80 -46.03 18.69
C HIS A 927 -33.78 -46.86 17.89
N GLY A 928 -32.56 -47.01 18.41
CA GLY A 928 -31.52 -47.87 17.84
C GLY A 928 -30.10 -47.34 18.09
N PRO A 929 -29.78 -46.09 17.71
CA PRO A 929 -28.42 -45.55 17.77
C PRO A 929 -27.77 -45.52 19.16
N LEU A 930 -28.57 -45.52 20.24
CA LEU A 930 -28.09 -45.61 21.61
C LEU A 930 -27.29 -46.90 21.90
N ALA A 931 -27.43 -47.93 21.06
CA ALA A 931 -26.62 -49.15 21.13
C ALA A 931 -25.13 -48.91 20.80
N LEU A 932 -24.79 -47.77 20.17
CA LEU A 932 -23.41 -47.38 19.86
C LEU A 932 -22.71 -46.66 21.02
N VAL A 933 -23.44 -46.32 22.09
CA VAL A 933 -22.89 -45.55 23.21
C VAL A 933 -22.18 -46.48 24.20
N ASP A 934 -20.89 -46.24 24.39
CA ASP A 934 -20.03 -46.85 25.40
C ASP A 934 -19.07 -45.80 26.01
N ASP A 935 -18.10 -46.22 26.81
CA ASP A 935 -17.10 -45.34 27.42
C ASP A 935 -16.16 -44.66 26.40
N ASP A 936 -16.07 -45.21 25.18
CA ASP A 936 -15.20 -44.72 24.13
C ASP A 936 -15.90 -43.74 23.19
N MET A 937 -17.23 -43.76 23.09
CA MET A 937 -18.02 -42.86 22.25
C MET A 937 -18.16 -41.46 22.86
N PRO A 938 -17.50 -40.42 22.29
CA PRO A 938 -17.76 -39.04 22.67
C PRO A 938 -19.09 -38.57 22.06
N VAL A 939 -19.90 -37.90 22.87
CA VAL A 939 -21.19 -37.36 22.46
C VAL A 939 -21.20 -35.85 22.67
N ILE A 940 -21.26 -35.12 21.57
CA ILE A 940 -21.35 -33.67 21.51
C ILE A 940 -22.82 -33.26 21.48
N ALA A 941 -23.23 -32.32 22.32
CA ALA A 941 -24.61 -31.82 22.35
C ALA A 941 -24.66 -30.29 22.30
N VAL A 942 -25.58 -29.74 21.51
CA VAL A 942 -25.87 -28.30 21.43
C VAL A 942 -27.17 -27.99 22.17
N ALA A 943 -27.08 -27.15 23.20
CA ALA A 943 -28.13 -26.96 24.21
C ALA A 943 -28.43 -25.47 24.50
N PRO A 944 -29.14 -24.77 23.59
CA PRO A 944 -29.61 -23.40 23.86
C PRO A 944 -30.66 -23.36 24.97
N ASN A 945 -30.81 -22.21 25.62
CA ASN A 945 -31.83 -22.02 26.65
C ASN A 945 -33.22 -21.77 26.03
N ASN A 946 -33.92 -22.84 25.66
CA ASN A 946 -35.26 -22.82 25.07
C ASN A 946 -36.19 -23.89 25.67
N ASP A 947 -37.43 -23.94 25.18
CA ASP A 947 -38.47 -24.86 25.67
C ASP A 947 -38.14 -26.36 25.51
N LEU A 948 -37.11 -26.70 24.73
CA LEU A 948 -36.67 -28.08 24.49
C LEU A 948 -35.53 -28.52 25.41
N LEU A 949 -35.00 -27.63 26.25
CA LEU A 949 -33.84 -27.86 27.11
C LEU A 949 -34.04 -29.06 28.05
N GLU A 950 -35.18 -29.14 28.75
CA GLU A 950 -35.49 -30.25 29.67
C GLU A 950 -35.57 -31.61 28.95
N LYS A 951 -36.10 -31.61 27.72
CA LYS A 951 -36.19 -32.85 26.92
C LYS A 951 -34.81 -33.30 26.46
N LEU A 952 -33.96 -32.36 26.04
CA LEU A 952 -32.57 -32.65 25.70
C LEU A 952 -31.80 -33.19 26.91
N GLN A 953 -31.97 -32.59 28.10
CA GLN A 953 -31.39 -33.09 29.35
C GLN A 953 -31.74 -34.55 29.63
N SER A 954 -33.02 -34.92 29.44
CA SER A 954 -33.45 -36.32 29.57
C SER A 954 -32.69 -37.24 28.60
N ASN A 955 -32.51 -36.84 27.34
CA ASN A 955 -31.77 -37.66 26.37
C ASN A 955 -30.27 -37.77 26.72
N LEU A 956 -29.66 -36.71 27.23
CA LEU A 956 -28.25 -36.76 27.67
C LEU A 956 -28.07 -37.64 28.92
N GLN A 957 -29.04 -37.67 29.83
CA GLN A 957 -29.01 -38.62 30.96
C GLN A 957 -29.04 -40.08 30.46
N GLU A 958 -29.78 -40.39 29.40
CA GLU A 958 -29.82 -41.73 28.80
C GLU A 958 -28.45 -42.13 28.21
N VAL A 959 -27.73 -41.20 27.59
CA VAL A 959 -26.35 -41.41 27.10
C VAL A 959 -25.40 -41.67 28.25
N ARG A 960 -25.43 -40.81 29.27
CA ARG A 960 -24.55 -40.92 30.43
C ARG A 960 -24.74 -42.23 31.18
N ALA A 961 -25.97 -42.70 31.31
CA ALA A 961 -26.29 -43.98 31.94
C ALA A 961 -25.63 -45.19 31.26
N ARG A 962 -25.09 -45.02 30.05
CA ARG A 962 -24.42 -46.06 29.24
C ARG A 962 -22.92 -45.82 29.07
N GLY A 963 -22.32 -44.91 29.84
CA GLY A 963 -20.87 -44.66 29.85
C GLY A 963 -20.39 -43.55 28.91
N GLY A 964 -21.26 -43.08 28.00
CA GLY A 964 -20.94 -42.05 27.02
C GLY A 964 -20.37 -40.77 27.66
N LYS A 965 -19.29 -40.25 27.08
CA LYS A 965 -18.65 -39.00 27.53
C LYS A 965 -19.35 -37.82 26.88
N LEU A 966 -19.98 -36.97 27.69
CA LEU A 966 -20.78 -35.85 27.23
C LEU A 966 -19.97 -34.57 27.13
N PHE A 967 -20.07 -33.89 25.99
CA PHE A 967 -19.52 -32.56 25.73
C PHE A 967 -20.66 -31.63 25.33
N VAL A 968 -21.12 -30.81 26.28
CA VAL A 968 -22.36 -30.03 26.13
C VAL A 968 -22.03 -28.56 25.94
N PHE A 969 -22.30 -28.05 24.74
CA PHE A 969 -22.26 -26.63 24.43
C PHE A 969 -23.59 -26.00 24.84
N ALA A 970 -23.62 -25.33 25.98
CA ALA A 970 -24.85 -24.88 26.63
C ALA A 970 -24.82 -23.38 26.90
N ASP A 971 -25.99 -22.74 26.86
CA ASP A 971 -26.15 -21.36 27.29
C ASP A 971 -25.67 -21.18 28.75
N ARG A 972 -24.87 -20.14 29.03
CA ARG A 972 -24.37 -19.84 30.38
C ARG A 972 -25.47 -19.64 31.42
N ASN A 973 -26.67 -19.25 30.99
CA ASN A 973 -27.85 -19.06 31.83
C ASN A 973 -28.69 -20.35 31.98
N SER A 974 -28.27 -21.46 31.38
CA SER A 974 -28.97 -22.75 31.47
C SER A 974 -28.74 -23.46 32.82
N SER A 975 -29.54 -24.50 33.06
CA SER A 975 -29.43 -25.36 34.24
C SER A 975 -28.34 -26.43 34.16
N PHE A 976 -27.57 -26.52 33.06
CA PHE A 976 -26.49 -27.50 32.92
C PHE A 976 -25.31 -27.21 33.86
N ARG A 977 -24.73 -28.26 34.45
CA ARG A 977 -23.60 -28.19 35.37
C ARG A 977 -22.56 -29.23 34.99
N GLU A 978 -21.29 -28.94 35.29
CA GLU A 978 -20.22 -29.93 35.18
C GLU A 978 -20.42 -31.05 36.19
N GLU A 979 -20.33 -32.29 35.73
CA GLU A 979 -20.49 -33.50 36.53
C GLU A 979 -19.52 -34.58 36.02
N PRO A 980 -19.22 -35.65 36.79
CA PRO A 980 -18.40 -36.74 36.28
C PRO A 980 -18.94 -37.31 34.96
N GLY A 981 -18.11 -37.30 33.91
CA GLY A 981 -18.49 -37.73 32.55
C GLY A 981 -19.23 -36.67 31.72
N VAL A 982 -19.44 -35.45 32.25
CA VAL A 982 -20.10 -34.33 31.57
C VAL A 982 -19.22 -33.08 31.63
N THR A 983 -18.73 -32.66 30.47
CA THR A 983 -18.01 -31.39 30.31
C THR A 983 -18.94 -30.37 29.67
N VAL A 984 -19.12 -29.22 30.32
CA VAL A 984 -20.03 -28.16 29.86
C VAL A 984 -19.20 -26.99 29.36
N ILE A 985 -19.47 -26.54 28.13
CA ILE A 985 -18.85 -25.38 27.51
C ILE A 985 -19.88 -24.24 27.55
N PRO A 986 -19.69 -23.22 28.41
CA PRO A 986 -20.67 -22.14 28.56
C PRO A 986 -20.60 -21.17 27.38
N LEU A 987 -21.68 -21.09 26.62
CA LEU A 987 -21.84 -20.15 25.50
C LEU A 987 -22.55 -18.86 25.94
N PRO A 988 -22.31 -17.73 25.25
CA PRO A 988 -23.10 -16.51 25.45
C PRO A 988 -24.59 -16.72 25.21
N HIS A 989 -25.39 -15.95 25.95
CA HIS A 989 -26.83 -15.96 25.75
C HIS A 989 -27.17 -15.26 24.44
N VAL A 990 -28.07 -15.88 23.66
CA VAL A 990 -28.57 -15.36 22.39
C VAL A 990 -30.04 -15.72 22.26
N HIS A 991 -30.79 -14.90 21.52
CA HIS A 991 -32.20 -15.17 21.25
C HIS A 991 -32.38 -16.60 20.68
N PRO A 992 -33.29 -17.44 21.20
CA PRO A 992 -33.42 -18.85 20.81
C PRO A 992 -33.56 -19.11 19.31
N ILE A 993 -34.28 -18.23 18.59
CA ILE A 993 -34.44 -18.31 17.12
C ILE A 993 -33.10 -18.11 16.38
N LEU A 994 -32.22 -17.24 16.88
CA LEU A 994 -30.93 -16.91 16.25
C LEU A 994 -29.79 -17.83 16.73
N ALA A 995 -30.02 -18.61 17.78
CA ALA A 995 -29.03 -19.52 18.36
C ALA A 995 -28.36 -20.47 17.35
N PRO A 996 -29.03 -21.03 16.31
CA PRO A 996 -28.37 -21.89 15.34
C PRO A 996 -27.16 -21.25 14.63
N ILE A 997 -27.19 -19.92 14.43
CA ILE A 997 -26.10 -19.17 13.78
C ILE A 997 -24.86 -19.14 14.68
N VAL A 998 -25.07 -19.02 16.00
CA VAL A 998 -23.98 -18.93 16.99
C VAL A 998 -23.44 -20.31 17.35
N TYR A 999 -24.32 -21.30 17.53
CA TYR A 999 -23.96 -22.61 18.09
C TYR A 999 -23.17 -23.51 17.13
N VAL A 1000 -23.10 -23.17 15.84
CA VAL A 1000 -22.25 -23.89 14.87
C VAL A 1000 -20.76 -23.50 15.00
N VAL A 1001 -20.47 -22.25 15.37
CA VAL A 1001 -19.10 -21.72 15.49
C VAL A 1001 -18.20 -22.55 16.43
N PRO A 1002 -18.63 -22.92 17.66
CA PRO A 1002 -17.77 -23.73 18.52
C PRO A 1002 -17.60 -25.17 17.99
N LEU A 1003 -18.54 -25.69 17.19
CA LEU A 1003 -18.38 -26.99 16.53
C LEU A 1003 -17.35 -26.92 15.40
N GLN A 1004 -17.33 -25.83 14.64
CA GLN A 1004 -16.29 -25.58 13.64
C GLN A 1004 -14.90 -25.49 14.28
N LEU A 1005 -14.77 -24.77 15.41
CA LEU A 1005 -13.52 -24.71 16.19
C LEU A 1005 -13.10 -26.09 16.70
N LEU A 1006 -14.04 -26.88 17.22
CA LEU A 1006 -13.76 -28.25 17.67
C LEU A 1006 -13.25 -29.09 16.52
N SER A 1007 -13.95 -29.13 15.38
CA SER A 1007 -13.53 -29.87 14.20
C SER A 1007 -12.15 -29.45 13.71
N TYR A 1008 -11.88 -28.13 13.66
CA TYR A 1008 -10.59 -27.56 13.29
C TYR A 1008 -9.47 -28.07 14.19
N HIS A 1009 -9.60 -27.91 15.52
CA HIS A 1009 -8.56 -28.32 16.45
C HIS A 1009 -8.33 -29.82 16.43
N VAL A 1010 -9.38 -30.63 16.31
CA VAL A 1010 -9.23 -32.10 16.19
C VAL A 1010 -8.48 -32.48 14.91
N ALA A 1011 -8.77 -31.85 13.77
CA ALA A 1011 -8.05 -32.09 12.53
C ALA A 1011 -6.56 -31.71 12.63
N VAL A 1012 -6.27 -30.54 13.22
CA VAL A 1012 -4.89 -30.09 13.46
C VAL A 1012 -4.12 -31.07 14.35
N LEU A 1013 -4.74 -31.55 15.44
CA LEU A 1013 -4.12 -32.52 16.33
C LEU A 1013 -3.89 -33.88 15.66
N LYS A 1014 -4.79 -34.30 14.76
CA LYS A 1014 -4.62 -35.51 13.94
C LYS A 1014 -3.62 -35.35 12.80
N GLY A 1015 -3.17 -34.14 12.50
CA GLY A 1015 -2.23 -33.85 11.42
C GLY A 1015 -2.81 -34.06 10.01
N THR A 1016 -4.13 -33.93 9.86
CA THR A 1016 -4.79 -33.98 8.54
C THR A 1016 -4.67 -32.64 7.81
N ASP A 1017 -4.83 -32.65 6.48
CA ASP A 1017 -4.88 -31.40 5.69
C ASP A 1017 -6.26 -30.75 5.88
N VAL A 1018 -6.29 -29.67 6.67
CA VAL A 1018 -7.53 -28.95 7.04
C VAL A 1018 -8.12 -28.19 5.87
N ASP A 1019 -7.28 -27.57 5.04
CA ASP A 1019 -7.73 -26.72 3.94
C ASP A 1019 -8.11 -27.57 2.72
N GLN A 1020 -7.41 -28.70 2.49
CA GLN A 1020 -7.59 -29.60 1.35
C GLN A 1020 -7.73 -31.07 1.81
N PRO A 1021 -8.84 -31.44 2.47
CA PRO A 1021 -9.08 -32.81 2.93
C PRO A 1021 -9.19 -33.79 1.75
N ARG A 1022 -8.65 -34.99 1.94
CA ARG A 1022 -8.56 -36.02 0.89
C ARG A 1022 -9.92 -36.33 0.27
N ASN A 1023 -9.92 -36.64 -1.03
CA ASN A 1023 -11.08 -37.04 -1.83
C ASN A 1023 -12.15 -35.96 -2.04
N LEU A 1024 -11.94 -34.72 -1.56
CA LEU A 1024 -12.93 -33.65 -1.63
C LEU A 1024 -12.42 -32.48 -2.49
N ALA A 1025 -13.34 -31.78 -3.14
CA ALA A 1025 -13.10 -30.50 -3.78
C ALA A 1025 -14.02 -29.44 -3.17
N LYS A 1026 -13.63 -28.16 -3.22
CA LYS A 1026 -14.44 -27.07 -2.64
C LYS A 1026 -15.82 -26.96 -3.28
N SER A 1027 -15.91 -27.20 -4.58
CA SER A 1027 -17.15 -27.16 -5.36
C SER A 1027 -17.19 -28.35 -6.30
N VAL A 1028 -18.27 -29.13 -6.23
CA VAL A 1028 -18.55 -30.24 -7.13
C VAL A 1028 -19.27 -29.69 -8.36
N THR A 1029 -18.52 -29.49 -9.45
CA THR A 1029 -19.00 -28.86 -10.70
C THR A 1029 -19.27 -29.85 -11.83
N VAL A 1030 -19.18 -31.14 -11.53
CA VAL A 1030 -19.47 -32.27 -12.42
C VAL A 1030 -20.26 -33.30 -11.62
N GLU A 1031 -20.96 -34.19 -12.32
CA GLU A 1031 -21.70 -35.30 -11.70
C GLU A 1031 -20.78 -36.39 -11.16
#